data_AF-A0A0V0UEK1-F1
#
_entry.id   AF-A0A0V0UEK1-F1
#
_cell.length_a   1.000
_cell.length_b   1.000
_cell.length_c   1.000
_cell.angle_alpha   90.00
_cell.angle_beta   90.00
_cell.angle_gamma   90.00
#
_symmetry.space_group_name_H-M   'P 1'
#
loop_
_entity.id
_entity.type
_entity.pdbx_description
1 polymer ?
#
loop_
_entity_poly.entity_id
_entity_poly.type
_entity_poly.pdbx_seq_one_letter_code
_entity_poly.pdbx_strand_id
1 'polypeptide(L)'
;MTTFQSVFLFLFLFSLMTKIAGDFSAVELVSEDKKLDFMISKRLLSKIECYPDVVEAALQASPTRQPQRQRVNGRNQTSEIGQRLAIRYNNVDCITLYEEHLTCLLHDNWLNDEVVDFFMVLLLELLNDYKNYDFCFLPASFLESIKRDRDHYVLRRLNVFEKKFVIIPVCHNYHWTLVILCYMNNMAAALNGRVEAGCSPFMLYVDSLHWSINKRILQELRHSFSRELGIRLNMPDIKLGDDELPYKIVRVPKQKNLSDCGVYLLHYTECFIRYAVQQSFSVPEFLDHSLKVFELSSGVAKRENLKNTILVLAPQGTEMNCSESQNGRLRTPHDVEVMRKNMWKKLLEIQWNSDKFFQRKFCSLLLLKTKQQLTFSGCVEFGLLLGHCHVFGFELEASIPPKFHQVFSSYYGSPLVSFNTGKRTVEQSKSNTRHFFQFCNANFLKPLFTKEIRKRILSAAAVLIIRCVQLPLALGTSFERLSMIKPQNCATNNNNNSSTTISEKHALIPGIFLLTKEAKLHAFSLTNEEAVLFDKAASQARRFSKLERYSILFCGHIGSGKSTRMRYFANRLLSLKVKTYLLDLDLGQSEMTLPGCISLTKLDEPLYGVNLKRMNKCEICYFYGEISPSNRPEIYLQLISRLYEEYVKITKYGVLLINCNGWISGLGLDILLRIVDSLKPNEIFFFENCNIQMDEAVASRVARVALEERRQIRFVRTSHLRVLQALDKKLLRSHSICNYFAHNYKEWVNFFNAPTSKLQWKKCFIAVAHADVDGKFIMCLLKASGVVGLCHLNDHNAEDPCEQHYCNDASLPAVAPRGAVPLCLGLGIVSYVDTDDQTIHLRTPLSSEQLDKVNFIVCGELEIPQQIFNCQSLLVSDDSKLTRKRNVQFMADIWRHWKIKTKHKRRYAY
;
A
#
# COMPACT_ATOMS: atom_id res chain seq x y z
N MET A 1 22.62 -39.95 12.07
CA MET A 1 21.68 -39.07 11.34
C MET A 1 21.29 -37.79 12.11
N THR A 2 21.89 -37.49 13.27
CA THR A 2 21.64 -36.27 14.06
C THR A 2 22.45 -35.04 13.62
N THR A 3 23.39 -35.19 12.69
CA THR A 3 24.23 -34.10 12.17
C THR A 3 23.63 -33.37 10.97
N PHE A 4 22.73 -33.99 10.20
CA PHE A 4 22.12 -33.37 9.00
C PHE A 4 20.89 -32.49 9.32
N GLN A 5 20.13 -32.79 10.38
CA GLN A 5 19.01 -31.97 10.84
C GLN A 5 19.47 -30.65 11.49
N SER A 6 20.59 -30.71 12.23
CA SER A 6 21.25 -29.54 12.83
C SER A 6 21.74 -28.57 11.76
N VAL A 7 22.25 -29.07 10.62
CA VAL A 7 22.75 -28.25 9.50
C VAL A 7 21.61 -27.54 8.76
N PHE A 8 20.41 -28.11 8.69
CA PHE A 8 19.27 -27.50 7.99
C PHE A 8 18.55 -26.44 8.83
N LEU A 9 18.38 -26.70 10.14
CA LEU A 9 17.91 -25.68 11.09
C LEU A 9 18.96 -24.57 11.25
N PHE A 10 20.25 -24.91 11.20
CA PHE A 10 21.37 -23.97 11.14
C PHE A 10 21.34 -23.12 9.86
N LEU A 11 21.13 -23.68 8.67
CA LEU A 11 21.02 -22.89 7.44
C LEU A 11 19.77 -21.99 7.43
N PHE A 12 18.67 -22.43 8.04
CA PHE A 12 17.44 -21.64 8.20
C PHE A 12 17.61 -20.50 9.20
N LEU A 13 18.19 -20.74 10.38
CA LEU A 13 18.48 -19.73 11.39
C LEU A 13 19.66 -18.82 10.99
N PHE A 14 20.65 -19.32 10.25
CA PHE A 14 21.74 -18.53 9.67
C PHE A 14 21.19 -17.61 8.55
N SER A 15 20.28 -18.10 7.70
CA SER A 15 19.54 -17.30 6.72
C SER A 15 18.63 -16.27 7.40
N LEU A 16 18.04 -16.62 8.55
CA LEU A 16 17.21 -15.74 9.37
C LEU A 16 18.05 -14.67 10.07
N MET A 17 19.19 -15.01 10.68
CA MET A 17 20.10 -14.07 11.34
C MET A 17 20.80 -13.17 10.33
N THR A 18 21.15 -13.67 9.15
CA THR A 18 21.66 -12.83 8.04
C THR A 18 20.58 -11.99 7.37
N LYS A 19 19.29 -12.36 7.44
CA LYS A 19 18.16 -11.50 7.03
C LYS A 19 17.79 -10.46 8.08
N ILE A 20 17.73 -10.85 9.35
CA ILE A 20 17.53 -9.94 10.48
C ILE A 20 18.69 -8.93 10.48
N ALA A 21 19.95 -9.38 10.48
CA ALA A 21 21.12 -8.51 10.33
C ALA A 21 21.15 -7.72 9.00
N GLY A 22 20.64 -8.31 7.91
CA GLY A 22 20.58 -7.70 6.58
C GLY A 22 19.54 -6.57 6.44
N ASP A 23 18.45 -6.61 7.21
CA ASP A 23 17.46 -5.53 7.32
C ASP A 23 17.81 -4.49 8.42
N PHE A 24 18.92 -4.70 9.16
CA PHE A 24 19.48 -3.77 10.18
C PHE A 24 20.77 -3.08 9.66
N SER A 25 20.71 -2.58 8.42
CA SER A 25 21.86 -2.13 7.63
C SER A 25 22.57 -0.86 8.16
N ALA A 26 23.50 -1.04 9.08
CA ALA A 26 24.80 -0.38 9.05
C ALA A 26 25.78 -1.13 9.99
N VAL A 27 27.02 -1.25 9.53
CA VAL A 27 28.21 -1.80 10.20
C VAL A 27 28.46 -3.31 9.97
N GLU A 28 29.60 -3.56 9.33
CA GLU A 28 30.32 -4.83 9.28
C GLU A 28 30.56 -5.35 10.70
N LEU A 29 29.81 -6.38 11.12
CA LEU A 29 30.26 -7.23 12.22
C LEU A 29 31.36 -8.15 11.69
N VAL A 30 32.60 -7.75 11.95
CA VAL A 30 33.76 -8.64 12.13
C VAL A 30 33.30 -9.76 13.09
N SER A 31 33.21 -11.01 12.67
CA SER A 31 34.34 -11.92 12.51
C SER A 31 33.95 -13.13 11.64
N GLU A 32 34.88 -13.68 10.89
CA GLU A 32 34.72 -14.91 10.09
C GLU A 32 34.60 -16.19 10.95
N ASP A 33 34.27 -16.07 12.25
CA ASP A 33 34.27 -17.20 13.17
C ASP A 33 32.88 -17.84 13.29
N LYS A 34 32.56 -18.72 12.34
CA LYS A 34 31.35 -19.55 12.28
C LYS A 34 31.05 -20.33 13.57
N LYS A 35 32.05 -20.44 14.47
CA LYS A 35 31.94 -21.12 15.77
C LYS A 35 31.22 -20.27 16.82
N LEU A 36 31.36 -18.94 16.78
CA LEU A 36 30.70 -18.01 17.68
C LEU A 36 29.19 -17.90 17.37
N ASP A 37 28.84 -17.77 16.09
CA ASP A 37 27.44 -17.77 15.60
C ASP A 37 26.70 -19.08 15.94
N PHE A 38 27.42 -20.20 15.91
CA PHE A 38 26.92 -21.52 16.31
C PHE A 38 26.64 -21.61 17.82
N MET A 39 27.48 -20.99 18.67
CA MET A 39 27.30 -20.95 20.12
C MET A 39 26.13 -20.05 20.55
N ILE A 40 25.99 -18.87 19.93
CA ILE A 40 24.89 -17.92 20.20
C ILE A 40 23.53 -18.54 19.84
N SER A 41 23.44 -19.20 18.68
CA SER A 41 22.20 -19.87 18.23
C SER A 41 21.77 -21.02 19.15
N LYS A 42 22.71 -21.84 19.63
CA LYS A 42 22.42 -22.96 20.53
C LYS A 42 21.96 -22.50 21.92
N ARG A 43 22.52 -21.39 22.42
CA ARG A 43 22.16 -20.78 23.71
C ARG A 43 20.79 -20.13 23.67
N LEU A 44 20.49 -19.34 22.64
CA LEU A 44 19.19 -18.69 22.51
C LEU A 44 18.04 -19.72 22.45
N LEU A 45 18.22 -20.78 21.66
CA LEU A 45 17.25 -21.88 21.56
C LEU A 45 17.09 -22.66 22.88
N SER A 46 18.07 -22.64 23.77
CA SER A 46 17.95 -23.26 25.10
C SER A 46 17.20 -22.41 26.13
N LYS A 47 17.01 -21.11 25.86
CA LYS A 47 16.34 -20.15 26.74
C LYS A 47 14.91 -19.83 26.31
N ILE A 48 14.53 -20.19 25.08
CA ILE A 48 13.20 -19.95 24.53
C ILE A 48 12.40 -21.24 24.60
N GLU A 49 11.27 -21.19 25.30
CA GLU A 49 10.29 -22.27 25.36
C GLU A 49 9.08 -21.85 24.52
N CYS A 50 8.67 -22.69 23.59
CA CYS A 50 7.51 -22.41 22.76
C CYS A 50 6.56 -23.58 22.62
N TYR A 51 5.28 -23.26 22.62
CA TYR A 51 4.18 -24.18 22.38
C TYR A 51 3.52 -23.81 21.04
N PRO A 52 3.00 -24.80 20.28
CA PRO A 52 2.35 -24.54 19.00
C PRO A 52 1.13 -23.63 19.22
N ASP A 53 0.89 -22.69 18.30
CA ASP A 53 -0.35 -21.92 18.09
C ASP A 53 -0.39 -20.44 18.56
N VAL A 54 0.68 -19.87 19.10
CA VAL A 54 0.75 -18.46 19.61
C VAL A 54 0.63 -17.37 18.52
N VAL A 55 0.78 -17.74 17.25
CA VAL A 55 0.95 -16.82 16.10
C VAL A 55 -0.37 -16.21 15.62
N GLU A 56 -1.47 -16.91 15.81
CA GLU A 56 -2.71 -16.63 15.07
C GLU A 56 -3.46 -15.38 15.59
N ALA A 57 -3.35 -15.08 16.87
CA ALA A 57 -4.05 -13.96 17.48
C ALA A 57 -3.43 -12.58 17.27
N ALA A 58 -2.09 -12.52 17.20
CA ALA A 58 -1.36 -11.31 16.78
C ALA A 58 -1.77 -10.89 15.35
N LEU A 59 -2.30 -11.82 14.56
CA LEU A 59 -2.82 -11.60 13.22
C LEU A 59 -4.34 -11.34 13.19
N GLN A 60 -5.11 -11.82 14.18
CA GLN A 60 -6.58 -11.83 14.17
C GLN A 60 -7.29 -10.83 15.10
N ALA A 61 -6.63 -10.21 16.10
CA ALA A 61 -7.30 -9.29 17.02
C ALA A 61 -7.95 -8.07 16.31
N SER A 62 -9.21 -7.79 16.67
CA SER A 62 -10.03 -6.66 16.18
C SER A 62 -10.02 -5.49 17.19
N PRO A 63 -10.19 -4.22 16.77
CA PRO A 63 -10.02 -3.04 17.64
C PRO A 63 -11.13 -2.80 18.68
N THR A 64 -12.18 -3.63 18.75
CA THR A 64 -13.48 -3.22 19.32
C THR A 64 -13.89 -3.83 20.66
N ARG A 65 -12.97 -4.37 21.46
CA ARG A 65 -13.28 -4.66 22.87
C ARG A 65 -12.21 -4.12 23.79
N GLN A 66 -12.47 -2.96 24.40
CA GLN A 66 -11.81 -2.62 25.66
C GLN A 66 -12.23 -3.67 26.71
N PRO A 67 -11.30 -4.34 27.40
CA PRO A 67 -11.64 -5.13 28.57
C PRO A 67 -12.01 -4.16 29.70
N GLN A 68 -13.29 -4.14 30.09
CA GLN A 68 -13.67 -3.56 31.37
C GLN A 68 -12.98 -4.38 32.48
N ARG A 69 -12.04 -3.75 33.22
CA ARG A 69 -11.55 -4.30 34.48
C ARG A 69 -12.67 -4.23 35.52
N GLN A 70 -13.53 -5.25 35.58
CA GLN A 70 -14.40 -5.43 36.73
C GLN A 70 -13.57 -5.99 37.90
N ARG A 71 -13.39 -5.17 38.93
CA ARG A 71 -12.92 -5.63 40.24
C ARG A 71 -14.08 -6.36 40.93
N VAL A 72 -13.97 -7.68 41.04
CA VAL A 72 -14.75 -8.45 42.02
C VAL A 72 -13.78 -9.23 42.89
N ASN A 73 -14.07 -9.20 44.19
CA ASN A 73 -13.26 -9.58 45.34
C ASN A 73 -12.34 -10.80 45.18
N GLY A 74 -11.05 -10.58 45.48
CA GLY A 74 -10.30 -11.45 46.39
C GLY A 74 -10.07 -12.90 45.96
N ARG A 75 -9.40 -13.12 44.83
CA ARG A 75 -8.39 -14.17 44.52
C ARG A 75 -8.29 -14.30 43.01
N ASN A 76 -7.21 -13.78 42.42
CA ASN A 76 -6.92 -13.98 41.00
C ASN A 76 -6.52 -15.45 40.78
N GLN A 77 -7.48 -16.31 40.49
CA GLN A 77 -7.24 -17.52 39.73
C GLN A 77 -7.75 -17.26 38.31
N THR A 78 -6.90 -16.67 37.47
CA THR A 78 -7.04 -16.87 36.04
C THR A 78 -6.65 -18.31 35.76
N SER A 79 -7.59 -19.12 35.26
CA SER A 79 -7.26 -20.43 34.73
C SER A 79 -6.23 -20.25 33.61
N GLU A 80 -4.96 -20.60 33.87
CA GLU A 80 -3.85 -20.57 32.91
C GLU A 80 -4.02 -21.67 31.86
N ILE A 81 -5.08 -21.58 31.05
CA ILE A 81 -5.31 -22.42 29.89
C ILE A 81 -5.29 -21.47 28.69
N GLY A 82 -4.11 -21.26 28.13
CA GLY A 82 -3.88 -20.32 27.04
C GLY A 82 -2.46 -20.42 26.45
N GLN A 83 -2.37 -20.13 25.15
CA GLN A 83 -1.17 -20.23 24.29
C GLN A 83 -0.04 -19.31 24.80
N ARG A 84 1.24 -19.75 24.82
CA ARG A 84 2.37 -18.97 25.39
C ARG A 84 3.74 -19.12 24.69
N LEU A 85 4.49 -18.02 24.61
CA LEU A 85 5.92 -17.95 24.25
C LEU A 85 6.71 -17.46 25.47
N ALA A 86 7.76 -18.15 25.88
CA ALA A 86 8.51 -17.79 27.10
C ALA A 86 10.01 -17.62 26.82
N ILE A 87 10.62 -16.59 27.39
CA ILE A 87 12.08 -16.40 27.40
C ILE A 87 12.60 -16.36 28.82
N ARG A 88 13.64 -17.15 29.09
CA ARG A 88 14.27 -17.21 30.41
C ARG A 88 15.26 -16.06 30.59
N TYR A 89 14.96 -15.13 31.50
CA TYR A 89 15.82 -13.97 31.77
C TYR A 89 17.01 -14.35 32.67
N ASN A 90 16.73 -15.06 33.76
CA ASN A 90 17.76 -15.60 34.67
C ASN A 90 17.35 -17.02 35.14
N ASN A 91 18.09 -17.62 36.09
CA ASN A 91 17.80 -18.99 36.54
C ASN A 91 16.45 -19.16 37.26
N VAL A 92 15.75 -18.07 37.56
CA VAL A 92 14.53 -18.03 38.39
C VAL A 92 13.36 -17.34 37.66
N ASP A 93 13.66 -16.30 36.89
CA ASP A 93 12.67 -15.41 36.28
C ASP A 93 12.53 -15.71 34.77
N CYS A 94 11.29 -15.95 34.36
CA CYS A 94 10.89 -16.19 32.98
C CYS A 94 9.86 -15.14 32.56
N ILE A 95 10.04 -14.54 31.38
CA ILE A 95 9.09 -13.60 30.80
C ILE A 95 8.25 -14.36 29.78
N THR A 96 6.96 -14.44 30.06
CA THR A 96 5.99 -15.19 29.27
C THR A 96 5.05 -14.23 28.55
N LEU A 97 5.00 -14.34 27.22
CA LEU A 97 4.03 -13.67 26.37
C LEU A 97 2.85 -14.60 26.15
N TYR A 98 1.67 -14.08 26.48
CA TYR A 98 0.39 -14.69 26.13
C TYR A 98 -0.20 -13.97 24.93
N GLU A 99 -1.17 -14.63 24.31
CA GLU A 99 -1.95 -14.12 23.19
C GLU A 99 -2.39 -12.65 23.35
N GLU A 100 -2.97 -12.35 24.51
CA GLU A 100 -3.49 -11.02 24.85
C GLU A 100 -2.41 -9.93 24.90
N HIS A 101 -1.16 -10.28 25.25
CA HIS A 101 -0.05 -9.33 25.32
C HIS A 101 0.37 -8.87 23.91
N LEU A 102 0.16 -9.68 22.88
CA LEU A 102 0.66 -9.40 21.52
C LEU A 102 -0.17 -8.37 20.76
N THR A 103 -1.38 -8.06 21.23
CA THR A 103 -2.27 -7.04 20.63
C THR A 103 -1.64 -5.64 20.61
N CYS A 104 -0.71 -5.37 21.51
CA CYS A 104 0.02 -4.11 21.59
C CYS A 104 0.96 -3.87 20.40
N LEU A 105 1.34 -4.94 19.67
CA LEU A 105 2.22 -4.87 18.48
C LEU A 105 1.48 -4.40 17.22
N LEU A 106 0.14 -4.27 17.27
CA LEU A 106 -0.66 -3.69 16.18
C LEU A 106 -0.34 -2.18 15.99
N HIS A 107 -0.69 -1.64 14.83
CA HIS A 107 -0.49 -0.21 14.53
C HIS A 107 -1.26 0.68 15.51
N ASP A 108 -0.66 1.82 15.82
CA ASP A 108 -1.20 2.86 16.72
C ASP A 108 -1.50 2.42 18.17
N ASN A 109 -1.06 1.22 18.57
CA ASN A 109 -1.15 0.74 19.95
C ASN A 109 0.16 0.97 20.73
N TRP A 110 0.05 1.34 22.00
CA TRP A 110 1.18 1.41 22.92
C TRP A 110 1.65 0.01 23.31
N LEU A 111 2.97 -0.23 23.34
CA LEU A 111 3.52 -1.48 23.86
C LEU A 111 3.21 -1.65 25.36
N ASN A 112 3.01 -2.89 25.80
CA ASN A 112 2.88 -3.24 27.21
C ASN A 112 4.24 -3.66 27.82
N ASP A 113 4.25 -3.78 29.14
CA ASP A 113 5.43 -4.11 29.94
C ASP A 113 6.01 -5.48 29.54
N GLU A 114 5.15 -6.48 29.33
CA GLU A 114 5.55 -7.84 29.03
C GLU A 114 6.27 -7.96 27.69
N VAL A 115 5.78 -7.27 26.65
CA VAL A 115 6.41 -7.25 25.32
C VAL A 115 7.72 -6.47 25.35
N VAL A 116 7.78 -5.33 26.06
CA VAL A 116 9.03 -4.57 26.21
C VAL A 116 10.08 -5.43 26.92
N ASP A 117 9.74 -6.03 28.06
CA ASP A 117 10.65 -6.86 28.84
C ASP A 117 11.12 -8.09 28.05
N PHE A 118 10.23 -8.76 27.31
CA PHE A 118 10.59 -9.91 26.46
C PHE A 118 11.67 -9.53 25.43
N PHE A 119 11.47 -8.41 24.73
CA PHE A 119 12.42 -7.96 23.72
C PHE A 119 13.72 -7.40 24.31
N MET A 120 13.70 -6.84 25.52
CA MET A 120 14.94 -6.48 26.24
C MET A 120 15.82 -7.69 26.50
N VAL A 121 15.24 -8.80 27.01
CA VAL A 121 15.99 -10.06 27.20
C VAL A 121 16.53 -10.56 25.87
N LEU A 122 15.70 -10.54 24.83
CA LEU A 122 16.09 -11.03 23.52
C LEU A 122 17.28 -10.25 22.94
N LEU A 123 17.27 -8.91 23.05
CA LEU A 123 18.36 -8.05 22.59
C LEU A 123 19.66 -8.32 23.36
N LEU A 124 19.58 -8.49 24.69
CA LEU A 124 20.76 -8.83 25.49
C LEU A 124 21.33 -10.21 25.12
N GLU A 125 20.50 -11.21 24.88
CA GLU A 125 20.98 -12.54 24.49
C GLU A 125 21.59 -12.56 23.08
N LEU A 126 21.11 -11.70 22.17
CA LEU A 126 21.60 -11.62 20.80
C LEU A 126 22.88 -10.78 20.67
N LEU A 127 23.00 -9.70 21.44
CA LEU A 127 24.02 -8.67 21.22
C LEU A 127 25.12 -8.66 22.28
N ASN A 128 24.91 -9.30 23.43
CA ASN A 128 25.92 -9.34 24.49
C ASN A 128 26.90 -10.50 24.26
N ASP A 129 28.17 -10.18 24.02
CA ASP A 129 29.23 -11.17 23.79
C ASP A 129 29.43 -12.07 25.03
N TYR A 130 29.74 -13.35 24.82
CA TYR A 130 29.79 -14.41 25.85
C TYR A 130 30.81 -14.12 26.97
N LYS A 131 31.71 -13.16 26.78
CA LYS A 131 32.79 -12.82 27.71
C LYS A 131 32.52 -11.59 28.59
N ASN A 132 31.59 -10.70 28.23
CA ASN A 132 31.39 -9.43 28.93
C ASN A 132 30.01 -9.38 29.61
N TYR A 133 30.00 -9.53 30.93
CA TYR A 133 28.81 -9.38 31.79
C TYR A 133 28.45 -7.92 32.05
N ASP A 134 28.75 -7.03 31.11
CA ASP A 134 28.73 -5.58 31.29
C ASP A 134 27.33 -4.98 31.28
N PHE A 135 26.34 -5.67 30.71
CA PHE A 135 24.97 -5.19 30.60
C PHE A 135 24.02 -5.95 31.52
N CYS A 136 23.07 -5.22 32.12
CA CYS A 136 21.82 -5.78 32.61
C CYS A 136 20.66 -4.83 32.29
N PHE A 137 19.43 -5.33 32.39
CA PHE A 137 18.26 -4.45 32.37
C PHE A 137 17.41 -4.63 33.62
N LEU A 138 16.73 -3.56 34.03
CA LEU A 138 15.69 -3.62 35.05
C LEU A 138 14.34 -3.75 34.34
N PRO A 139 13.42 -4.61 34.83
CA PRO A 139 12.12 -4.79 34.17
C PRO A 139 11.30 -3.49 34.18
N ALA A 140 10.38 -3.35 33.24
CA ALA A 140 9.50 -2.18 33.11
C ALA A 140 8.72 -1.84 34.40
N SER A 141 8.43 -2.86 35.21
CA SER A 141 7.78 -2.74 36.53
C SER A 141 8.68 -2.20 37.65
N PHE A 142 9.96 -1.89 37.39
CA PHE A 142 10.91 -1.47 38.41
C PHE A 142 10.51 -0.15 39.09
N LEU A 143 10.07 0.86 38.33
CA LEU A 143 9.64 2.13 38.91
C LEU A 143 8.42 1.98 39.83
N GLU A 144 7.51 1.05 39.50
CA GLU A 144 6.39 0.70 40.36
C GLU A 144 6.84 -0.05 41.62
N SER A 145 7.92 -0.84 41.51
CA SER A 145 8.54 -1.49 42.67
C SER A 145 9.17 -0.48 43.62
N ILE A 146 9.78 0.61 43.13
CA ILE A 146 10.28 1.72 43.95
C ILE A 146 9.13 2.35 44.76
N LYS A 147 8.02 2.70 44.09
CA LYS A 147 6.85 3.30 44.75
C LYS A 147 6.20 2.41 45.82
N ARG A 148 6.45 1.09 45.75
CA ARG A 148 5.96 0.09 46.70
C ARG A 148 7.01 -0.34 47.72
N ASP A 149 8.19 0.27 47.72
CA ASP A 149 9.36 -0.08 48.55
C ASP A 149 9.83 -1.54 48.38
N ARG A 150 9.69 -2.09 47.16
CA ARG A 150 10.07 -3.48 46.80
C ARG A 150 11.24 -3.58 45.82
N ASP A 151 11.76 -2.47 45.35
CA ASP A 151 12.91 -2.37 44.44
C ASP A 151 14.18 -3.07 44.96
N HIS A 152 14.39 -3.12 46.28
CA HIS A 152 15.52 -3.82 46.87
C HIS A 152 15.55 -5.32 46.54
N TYR A 153 14.39 -5.98 46.34
CA TYR A 153 14.35 -7.38 45.88
C TYR A 153 14.85 -7.53 44.44
N VAL A 154 14.55 -6.56 43.58
CA VAL A 154 14.96 -6.56 42.17
C VAL A 154 16.47 -6.26 42.06
N LEU A 155 16.94 -5.24 42.77
CA LEU A 155 18.34 -4.81 42.73
C LEU A 155 19.30 -5.85 43.32
N ARG A 156 18.92 -6.53 44.41
CA ARG A 156 19.73 -7.61 45.00
C ARG A 156 19.90 -8.80 44.08
N ARG A 157 18.88 -9.13 43.27
CA ARG A 157 18.94 -10.26 42.34
C ARG A 157 19.84 -10.01 41.13
N LEU A 158 19.92 -8.76 40.66
CA LEU A 158 20.55 -8.41 39.37
C LEU A 158 21.97 -7.85 39.48
N ASN A 159 22.48 -7.61 40.70
CA ASN A 159 23.82 -7.09 40.95
C ASN A 159 24.21 -5.89 40.06
N VAL A 160 23.35 -4.88 40.02
CA VAL A 160 23.49 -3.70 39.15
C VAL A 160 24.83 -2.95 39.30
N PHE A 161 25.43 -2.95 40.49
CA PHE A 161 26.72 -2.30 40.78
C PHE A 161 27.94 -3.13 40.36
N GLU A 162 27.75 -4.28 39.73
CA GLU A 162 28.83 -5.03 39.05
C GLU A 162 28.78 -4.80 37.54
N LYS A 163 27.78 -4.06 37.05
CA LYS A 163 27.51 -3.87 35.62
C LYS A 163 28.05 -2.54 35.14
N LYS A 164 28.61 -2.53 33.94
CA LYS A 164 29.03 -1.30 33.28
C LYS A 164 27.84 -0.52 32.73
N PHE A 165 26.78 -1.21 32.31
CA PHE A 165 25.58 -0.61 31.77
C PHE A 165 24.31 -1.22 32.37
N VAL A 166 23.42 -0.38 32.89
CA VAL A 166 22.11 -0.79 33.40
C VAL A 166 21.03 -0.10 32.57
N ILE A 167 20.26 -0.88 31.84
CA ILE A 167 19.21 -0.41 30.92
C ILE A 167 17.86 -0.43 31.66
N ILE A 168 17.16 0.69 31.69
CA ILE A 168 15.93 0.83 32.46
C ILE A 168 14.83 1.38 31.53
N PRO A 169 13.89 0.53 31.07
CA PRO A 169 12.68 1.00 30.44
C PRO A 169 11.76 1.63 31.48
N VAL A 170 11.28 2.84 31.21
CA VAL A 170 10.43 3.60 32.13
C VAL A 170 9.13 3.98 31.45
N CYS A 171 8.03 3.40 31.93
CA CYS A 171 6.67 3.80 31.55
C CYS A 171 6.08 4.74 32.61
N HIS A 172 5.74 5.97 32.23
CA HIS A 172 5.06 6.93 33.09
C HIS A 172 3.99 7.68 32.30
N ASN A 173 2.75 7.74 32.81
CA ASN A 173 1.60 8.36 32.13
C ASN A 173 1.45 7.91 30.67
N TYR A 174 1.51 6.60 30.43
CA TYR A 174 1.40 5.98 29.10
C TYR A 174 2.53 6.36 28.11
N HIS A 175 3.65 6.89 28.60
CA HIS A 175 4.81 7.24 27.80
C HIS A 175 6.03 6.42 28.20
N TRP A 176 6.65 5.78 27.21
CA TRP A 176 7.87 5.00 27.35
C TRP A 176 9.10 5.87 27.13
N THR A 177 10.00 5.90 28.11
CA THR A 177 11.30 6.56 28.06
C THR A 177 12.39 5.58 28.48
N LEU A 178 13.60 5.77 27.97
CA LEU A 178 14.73 4.90 28.26
C LEU A 178 15.73 5.65 29.14
N VAL A 179 16.09 5.04 30.28
CA VAL A 179 17.19 5.49 31.13
C VAL A 179 18.31 4.46 31.05
N ILE A 180 19.53 4.91 30.80
CA ILE A 180 20.71 4.04 30.77
C ILE A 180 21.71 4.55 31.81
N LEU A 181 22.06 3.71 32.76
CA LEU A 181 23.14 4.00 33.70
C LEU A 181 24.45 3.48 33.14
N CYS A 182 25.46 4.31 33.06
CA CYS A 182 26.80 3.98 32.58
C CYS A 182 27.77 3.93 33.77
N TYR A 183 28.74 3.02 33.71
CA TYR A 183 29.79 2.77 34.68
C TYR A 183 29.32 2.55 36.12
N MET A 184 28.20 1.85 36.31
CA MET A 184 27.69 1.54 37.66
C MET A 184 28.67 0.68 38.48
N ASN A 185 29.52 -0.11 37.82
CA ASN A 185 30.63 -0.84 38.42
C ASN A 185 31.70 0.05 39.07
N ASN A 186 31.80 1.31 38.66
CA ASN A 186 32.76 2.28 39.22
C ASN A 186 32.18 3.13 40.35
N MET A 187 30.92 2.89 40.74
CA MET A 187 30.21 3.74 41.71
C MET A 187 30.95 3.90 43.04
N ALA A 188 31.42 2.79 43.62
CA ALA A 188 32.16 2.81 44.88
C ALA A 188 33.53 3.50 44.75
N ALA A 189 34.21 3.36 43.61
CA ALA A 189 35.48 4.03 43.36
C ALA A 189 35.29 5.54 43.14
N ALA A 190 34.19 5.95 42.49
CA ALA A 190 33.86 7.34 42.20
C ALA A 190 33.57 8.13 43.48
N LEU A 191 32.83 7.53 44.42
CA LEU A 191 32.57 8.12 45.75
C LEU A 191 33.85 8.37 46.56
N ASN A 192 34.92 7.63 46.27
CA ASN A 192 36.23 7.80 46.88
C ASN A 192 37.18 8.70 46.08
N GLY A 193 36.71 9.31 44.97
CA GLY A 193 37.52 10.17 44.09
C GLY A 193 38.57 9.43 43.26
N ARG A 194 38.41 8.11 43.03
CA ARG A 194 39.43 7.24 42.42
C ARG A 194 39.11 6.79 40.98
N VAL A 195 38.38 7.60 40.20
CA VAL A 195 37.93 7.23 38.85
C VAL A 195 38.42 8.24 37.81
N GLU A 196 38.90 7.74 36.67
CA GLU A 196 39.30 8.54 35.52
C GLU A 196 38.11 9.30 34.92
N ALA A 197 38.34 10.52 34.41
CA ALA A 197 37.32 11.47 33.97
C ALA A 197 36.35 10.96 32.86
N GLY A 198 36.64 9.83 32.21
CA GLY A 198 35.79 9.21 31.18
C GLY A 198 34.96 7.99 31.65
N CYS A 199 35.20 7.52 32.88
CA CYS A 199 34.65 6.27 33.41
C CYS A 199 33.78 6.47 34.66
N SER A 200 33.42 7.71 34.98
CA SER A 200 32.56 8.04 36.11
C SER A 200 31.10 7.62 35.87
N PRO A 201 30.37 7.22 36.93
CA PRO A 201 28.96 6.87 36.85
C PRO A 201 28.11 7.99 36.25
N PHE A 202 27.17 7.63 35.37
CA PHE A 202 26.39 8.61 34.61
C PHE A 202 25.02 8.09 34.18
N MET A 203 24.00 8.96 34.07
CA MET A 203 22.67 8.62 33.54
C MET A 203 22.39 9.25 32.19
N LEU A 204 22.03 8.44 31.20
CA LEU A 204 21.53 8.89 29.91
C LEU A 204 20.00 8.82 29.90
N TYR A 205 19.35 9.95 29.63
CA TYR A 205 17.90 10.04 29.47
C TYR A 205 17.54 10.15 28.00
N VAL A 206 16.79 9.18 27.50
CA VAL A 206 16.49 9.03 26.07
C VAL A 206 14.97 9.06 25.88
N ASP A 207 14.49 10.05 25.13
CA ASP A 207 13.07 10.27 24.89
C ASP A 207 12.80 10.52 23.40
N SER A 208 11.88 9.74 22.82
CA SER A 208 11.45 9.86 21.43
C SER A 208 10.42 10.99 21.20
N LEU A 209 9.77 11.49 22.26
CA LEU A 209 8.85 12.64 22.20
C LEU A 209 9.57 13.97 22.47
N HIS A 210 8.89 15.06 22.14
CA HIS A 210 9.33 16.43 22.41
C HIS A 210 8.94 16.92 23.82
N TRP A 211 8.78 16.02 24.79
CA TRP A 211 8.32 16.38 26.14
C TRP A 211 9.47 16.84 27.04
N SER A 212 9.14 17.65 28.05
CA SER A 212 10.08 18.05 29.09
C SER A 212 10.42 16.85 29.98
N ILE A 213 11.70 16.73 30.36
CA ILE A 213 12.16 15.66 31.24
C ILE A 213 11.37 15.61 32.56
N ASN A 214 10.95 14.41 32.96
CA ASN A 214 10.36 14.21 34.27
C ASN A 214 11.48 13.99 35.32
N LYS A 215 12.00 15.09 35.87
CA LYS A 215 13.09 15.06 36.88
C LYS A 215 12.77 14.20 38.10
N ARG A 216 11.49 14.01 38.43
CA ARG A 216 11.07 13.14 39.52
C ARG A 216 11.51 11.70 39.30
N ILE A 217 11.42 11.18 38.07
CA ILE A 217 11.84 9.81 37.76
C ILE A 217 13.33 9.60 38.08
N LEU A 218 14.17 10.58 37.74
CA LEU A 218 15.60 10.52 38.03
C LEU A 218 15.89 10.55 39.53
N GLN A 219 15.13 11.35 40.28
CA GLN A 219 15.24 11.43 41.75
C GLN A 219 14.83 10.11 42.42
N GLU A 220 13.73 9.50 41.99
CA GLU A 220 13.26 8.20 42.52
C GLU A 220 14.29 7.09 42.23
N LEU A 221 14.86 7.06 41.03
CA LEU A 221 15.94 6.14 40.68
C LEU A 221 17.16 6.36 41.58
N ARG A 222 17.64 7.61 41.71
CA ARG A 222 18.77 7.93 42.60
C ARG A 222 18.51 7.51 44.04
N HIS A 223 17.31 7.75 44.57
CA HIS A 223 16.95 7.35 45.93
C HIS A 223 17.03 5.82 46.11
N SER A 224 16.46 5.06 45.17
CA SER A 224 16.51 3.59 45.16
C SER A 224 17.95 3.06 45.11
N PHE A 225 18.78 3.58 44.19
CA PHE A 225 20.19 3.19 44.09
C PHE A 225 21.02 3.64 45.29
N SER A 226 20.74 4.81 45.87
CA SER A 226 21.40 5.29 47.11
C SER A 226 21.20 4.30 48.25
N ARG A 227 19.95 3.84 48.43
CA ARG A 227 19.59 2.89 49.48
C ARG A 227 20.28 1.53 49.30
N GLU A 228 20.24 0.97 48.10
CA GLU A 228 20.90 -0.31 47.83
C GLU A 228 22.43 -0.19 47.93
N LEU A 229 23.02 0.91 47.46
CA LEU A 229 24.46 1.15 47.58
C LEU A 229 24.89 1.30 49.03
N GLY A 230 24.12 2.03 49.84
CA GLY A 230 24.35 2.17 51.27
C GLY A 230 24.28 0.84 52.01
N ILE A 231 23.37 -0.05 51.64
CA ILE A 231 23.32 -1.42 52.17
C ILE A 231 24.59 -2.20 51.78
N ARG A 232 25.02 -2.14 50.51
CA ARG A 232 26.18 -2.90 50.02
C ARG A 232 27.51 -2.43 50.59
N LEU A 233 27.66 -1.12 50.79
CA LEU A 233 28.87 -0.50 51.34
C LEU A 233 28.83 -0.38 52.87
N ASN A 234 27.74 -0.81 53.52
CA ASN A 234 27.49 -0.62 54.95
C ASN A 234 27.56 0.85 55.39
N MET A 235 27.01 1.74 54.56
CA MET A 235 27.01 3.19 54.70
C MET A 235 25.57 3.71 54.50
N PRO A 236 24.71 3.66 55.53
CA PRO A 236 23.26 3.91 55.38
C PRO A 236 22.89 5.34 54.95
N ASP A 237 23.79 6.30 55.13
CA ASP A 237 23.56 7.71 54.82
C ASP A 237 24.03 8.15 53.42
N ILE A 238 24.47 7.22 52.57
CA ILE A 238 24.87 7.54 51.18
C ILE A 238 23.66 8.12 50.43
N LYS A 239 23.88 9.27 49.77
CA LYS A 239 22.92 9.91 48.87
C LYS A 239 23.59 10.21 47.54
N LEU A 240 22.99 9.74 46.47
CA LEU A 240 23.42 10.02 45.11
C LEU A 240 22.69 11.27 44.61
N GLY A 241 23.41 12.37 44.53
CA GLY A 241 22.94 13.65 44.02
C GLY A 241 23.28 13.86 42.54
N ASP A 242 23.21 15.13 42.12
CA ASP A 242 23.60 15.53 40.77
C ASP A 242 25.12 15.44 40.54
N ASP A 243 25.93 15.46 41.59
CA ASP A 243 27.39 15.39 41.51
C ASP A 243 27.88 13.93 41.45
N GLU A 244 27.26 13.02 42.21
CA GLU A 244 27.69 11.61 42.28
C GLU A 244 27.11 10.75 41.15
N LEU A 245 25.90 11.07 40.67
CA LEU A 245 25.26 10.38 39.56
C LEU A 245 24.57 11.39 38.61
N PRO A 246 25.35 12.19 37.86
CA PRO A 246 24.84 13.20 36.93
C PRO A 246 24.05 12.56 35.78
N TYR A 247 23.20 13.36 35.11
CA TYR A 247 22.46 12.94 33.94
C TYR A 247 22.59 13.90 32.75
N LYS A 248 22.40 13.37 31.53
CA LYS A 248 22.22 14.17 30.31
C LYS A 248 21.09 13.62 29.45
N ILE A 249 20.42 14.52 28.74
CA ILE A 249 19.41 14.20 27.73
C ILE A 249 20.13 13.89 26.42
N VAL A 250 19.83 12.72 25.86
CA VAL A 250 20.45 12.26 24.61
C VAL A 250 19.68 12.78 23.40
N ARG A 251 20.39 13.21 22.37
CA ARG A 251 19.79 13.63 21.10
C ARG A 251 19.45 12.38 20.28
N VAL A 252 18.18 12.20 19.98
CA VAL A 252 17.67 11.03 19.25
C VAL A 252 16.66 11.42 18.18
N PRO A 253 16.51 10.60 17.11
CA PRO A 253 15.46 10.76 16.13
C PRO A 253 14.09 10.72 16.79
N LYS A 254 13.30 11.78 16.59
CA LYS A 254 11.99 11.91 17.23
C LYS A 254 10.93 11.12 16.49
N GLN A 255 10.00 10.54 17.24
CA GLN A 255 8.88 9.81 16.64
C GLN A 255 7.86 10.78 16.05
N LYS A 256 7.18 10.35 14.98
CA LYS A 256 6.16 11.16 14.28
C LYS A 256 4.73 10.90 14.78
N ASN A 257 4.51 9.79 15.48
CA ASN A 257 3.24 9.42 16.10
C ASN A 257 3.35 9.46 17.63
N LEU A 258 2.23 9.26 18.32
CA LEU A 258 2.16 9.29 19.79
C LEU A 258 2.15 7.88 20.42
N SER A 259 2.25 6.83 19.61
CA SER A 259 2.01 5.43 20.02
C SER A 259 3.28 4.57 20.06
N ASP A 260 4.33 4.97 19.33
CA ASP A 260 5.53 4.16 19.14
C ASP A 260 6.64 4.42 20.15
N CYS A 261 6.38 5.14 21.25
CA CYS A 261 7.41 5.45 22.24
C CYS A 261 8.13 4.18 22.75
N GLY A 262 7.40 3.08 22.96
CA GLY A 262 7.97 1.78 23.34
C GLY A 262 8.78 1.10 22.23
N VAL A 263 8.41 1.29 20.96
CA VAL A 263 9.14 0.76 19.79
C VAL A 263 10.47 1.50 19.62
N TYR A 264 10.42 2.84 19.74
CA TYR A 264 11.63 3.67 19.72
C TYR A 264 12.53 3.39 20.91
N LEU A 265 11.98 3.11 22.09
CA LEU A 265 12.75 2.66 23.26
C LEU A 265 13.54 1.37 22.95
N LEU A 266 12.91 0.34 22.38
CA LEU A 266 13.59 -0.90 22.00
C LEU A 266 14.64 -0.69 20.89
N HIS A 267 14.35 0.23 19.95
CA HIS A 267 15.29 0.66 18.92
C HIS A 267 16.52 1.33 19.52
N TYR A 268 16.34 2.30 20.43
CA TYR A 268 17.45 2.98 21.08
C TYR A 268 18.29 2.01 21.94
N THR A 269 17.65 1.07 22.63
CA THR A 269 18.39 0.03 23.37
C THR A 269 19.31 -0.76 22.45
N GLU A 270 18.81 -1.22 21.30
CA GLU A 270 19.63 -1.96 20.34
C GLU A 270 20.83 -1.14 19.84
N CYS A 271 20.58 0.09 19.37
CA CYS A 271 21.64 0.96 18.86
C CYS A 271 22.70 1.23 19.92
N PHE A 272 22.28 1.45 21.18
CA PHE A 272 23.20 1.67 22.29
C PHE A 272 24.08 0.45 22.58
N ILE A 273 23.48 -0.75 22.70
CA ILE A 273 24.24 -1.98 22.98
C ILE A 273 25.26 -2.22 21.87
N ARG A 274 24.85 -2.08 20.59
CA ARG A 274 25.76 -2.23 19.44
C ARG A 274 26.94 -1.26 19.52
N TYR A 275 26.67 0.02 19.78
CA TYR A 275 27.71 1.03 19.91
C TYR A 275 28.68 0.72 21.06
N ALA A 276 28.13 0.39 22.23
CA ALA A 276 28.91 0.16 23.44
C ALA A 276 29.75 -1.13 23.42
N VAL A 277 29.36 -2.13 22.61
CA VAL A 277 30.12 -3.38 22.41
C VAL A 277 31.22 -3.23 21.35
N GLN A 278 31.00 -2.42 20.30
CA GLN A 278 31.92 -2.30 19.17
C GLN A 278 33.07 -1.29 19.38
N GLN A 279 32.91 -0.34 20.31
CA GLN A 279 33.84 0.77 20.53
C GLN A 279 34.28 0.86 21.99
N SER A 280 35.41 1.52 22.25
CA SER A 280 35.74 1.96 23.61
C SER A 280 34.73 3.03 24.03
N PHE A 281 33.65 2.60 24.69
CA PHE A 281 32.59 3.52 25.11
C PHE A 281 33.17 4.61 26.03
N SER A 282 32.88 5.87 25.71
CA SER A 282 33.00 7.04 26.58
C SER A 282 31.73 7.89 26.44
N VAL A 283 31.24 8.46 27.55
CA VAL A 283 29.99 9.24 27.55
C VAL A 283 30.08 10.49 26.64
N PRO A 284 31.15 11.29 26.66
CA PRO A 284 31.26 12.48 25.80
C PRO A 284 31.19 12.14 24.32
N GLU A 285 31.97 11.13 23.88
CA GLU A 285 32.02 10.72 22.48
C GLU A 285 30.71 10.11 22.00
N PHE A 286 30.03 9.34 22.86
CA PHE A 286 28.71 8.80 22.55
C PHE A 286 27.68 9.93 22.35
N LEU A 287 27.69 10.95 23.20
CA LEU A 287 26.74 12.07 23.09
C LEU A 287 26.90 12.85 21.79
N ASP A 288 28.15 13.05 21.33
CA ASP A 288 28.44 13.74 20.07
C ASP A 288 27.95 12.95 18.83
N HIS A 289 28.02 11.62 18.89
CA HIS A 289 27.59 10.75 17.79
C HIS A 289 26.15 10.22 17.93
N SER A 290 25.50 10.46 19.07
CA SER A 290 24.22 9.83 19.45
C SER A 290 23.15 9.91 18.37
N LEU A 291 22.93 11.08 17.76
CA LEU A 291 21.92 11.25 16.72
C LEU A 291 22.18 10.32 15.52
N LYS A 292 23.44 10.25 15.04
CA LYS A 292 23.84 9.35 13.95
C LYS A 292 23.70 7.89 14.36
N VAL A 293 24.10 7.54 15.58
CA VAL A 293 24.00 6.17 16.11
C VAL A 293 22.56 5.67 16.08
N PHE A 294 21.59 6.53 16.39
CA PHE A 294 20.17 6.18 16.40
C PHE A 294 19.46 6.34 15.04
N GLU A 295 20.04 7.05 14.06
CA GLU A 295 19.51 7.22 12.70
C GLU A 295 19.74 6.01 11.78
N LEU A 296 20.71 5.15 12.10
CA LEU A 296 21.15 4.03 11.24
C LEU A 296 20.08 2.95 10.97
N SER A 297 18.93 3.01 11.62
CA SER A 297 17.75 2.21 11.28
C SER A 297 16.49 3.02 11.60
N SER A 298 15.60 3.25 10.62
CA SER A 298 14.39 4.02 10.89
C SER A 298 13.45 3.20 11.81
N GLY A 299 13.08 3.73 12.97
CA GLY A 299 12.13 3.10 13.91
C GLY A 299 10.78 2.70 13.28
N VAL A 300 10.45 3.26 12.11
CA VAL A 300 9.25 2.97 11.30
C VAL A 300 9.12 1.49 10.91
N ALA A 301 10.23 0.78 10.68
CA ALA A 301 10.20 -0.65 10.38
C ALA A 301 10.30 -1.53 11.64
N LYS A 302 10.70 -0.97 12.78
CA LYS A 302 11.03 -1.72 13.99
C LYS A 302 9.81 -2.45 14.57
N ARG A 303 8.61 -1.84 14.58
CA ARG A 303 7.37 -2.49 15.05
C ARG A 303 7.04 -3.75 14.25
N GLU A 304 7.19 -3.69 12.93
CA GLU A 304 6.98 -4.84 12.06
C GLU A 304 8.07 -5.91 12.26
N ASN A 305 9.32 -5.49 12.49
CA ASN A 305 10.40 -6.41 12.82
C ASN A 305 10.14 -7.16 14.13
N LEU A 306 9.67 -6.48 15.19
CA LEU A 306 9.28 -7.11 16.45
C LEU A 306 8.17 -8.16 16.22
N LYS A 307 7.13 -7.80 15.46
CA LYS A 307 6.06 -8.73 15.10
C LYS A 307 6.60 -9.96 14.36
N ASN A 308 7.43 -9.76 13.34
CA ASN A 308 8.05 -10.84 12.58
C ASN A 308 8.95 -11.72 13.45
N THR A 309 9.65 -11.15 14.43
CA THR A 309 10.45 -11.93 15.38
C THR A 309 9.58 -12.86 16.22
N ILE A 310 8.42 -12.41 16.73
CA ILE A 310 7.47 -13.30 17.45
C ILE A 310 6.94 -14.41 16.54
N LEU A 311 6.56 -14.06 15.31
CA LEU A 311 6.04 -15.01 14.32
C LEU A 311 7.04 -16.13 13.98
N VAL A 312 8.34 -15.83 14.05
CA VAL A 312 9.40 -16.79 13.77
C VAL A 312 9.77 -17.62 14.99
N LEU A 313 9.71 -17.04 16.19
CA LEU A 313 10.02 -17.74 17.44
C LEU A 313 8.93 -18.73 17.86
N ALA A 314 7.71 -18.59 17.35
CA ALA A 314 6.61 -19.50 17.61
C ALA A 314 6.50 -20.61 16.53
N PRO A 315 6.63 -21.91 16.88
CA PRO A 315 6.51 -23.01 15.94
C PRO A 315 5.07 -23.10 15.44
N GLN A 316 4.90 -23.24 14.13
CA GLN A 316 3.60 -23.42 13.50
C GLN A 316 3.00 -24.76 13.94
N GLY A 317 1.90 -24.73 14.67
CA GLY A 317 1.09 -25.92 14.92
C GLY A 317 0.27 -26.27 13.68
N THR A 318 0.28 -27.55 13.34
CA THR A 318 -0.70 -28.15 12.44
C THR A 318 -1.80 -28.77 13.28
N GLU A 319 -3.05 -28.42 13.00
CA GLU A 319 -4.26 -29.04 13.57
C GLU A 319 -4.15 -30.57 13.57
N MET A 320 -4.24 -31.16 14.76
CA MET A 320 -4.51 -32.58 14.93
C MET A 320 -5.99 -32.82 14.63
N ASN A 321 -6.32 -33.23 13.40
CA ASN A 321 -7.52 -34.01 13.17
C ASN A 321 -7.30 -35.43 13.71
N CYS A 322 -7.56 -35.62 14.99
CA CYS A 322 -7.81 -36.95 15.57
C CYS A 322 -9.21 -37.40 15.11
N SER A 323 -9.32 -37.94 13.90
CA SER A 323 -10.37 -38.92 13.64
C SER A 323 -10.04 -40.17 14.46
N GLU A 324 -10.93 -40.52 15.38
CA GLU A 324 -10.88 -41.78 16.14
C GLU A 324 -10.54 -42.94 15.20
N SER A 325 -9.34 -43.50 15.33
CA SER A 325 -9.11 -44.86 14.86
C SER A 325 -9.70 -45.79 15.90
N GLN A 326 -10.84 -46.37 15.58
CA GLN A 326 -11.33 -47.58 16.24
C GLN A 326 -10.16 -48.58 16.32
N ASN A 327 -9.89 -49.05 17.53
CA ASN A 327 -8.76 -49.90 17.97
C ASN A 327 -7.53 -49.13 18.47
N GLY A 328 -7.57 -48.79 19.77
CA GLY A 328 -6.49 -48.19 20.53
C GLY A 328 -5.19 -49.00 20.54
N ARG A 329 -4.28 -48.65 19.62
CA ARG A 329 -2.83 -48.88 19.77
C ARG A 329 -2.11 -47.55 19.59
N LEU A 330 -1.33 -47.17 20.60
CA LEU A 330 -0.36 -46.08 20.55
C LEU A 330 0.60 -46.32 19.37
N ARG A 331 0.65 -45.36 18.43
CA ARG A 331 1.48 -45.44 17.23
C ARG A 331 2.95 -45.30 17.60
N THR A 332 3.81 -46.10 16.98
CA THR A 332 5.25 -46.14 17.29
C THR A 332 6.02 -45.08 16.51
N PRO A 333 7.25 -44.70 16.92
CA PRO A 333 8.09 -43.72 16.20
C PRO A 333 8.33 -44.07 14.72
N HIS A 334 8.25 -45.36 14.36
CA HIS A 334 8.41 -45.84 12.98
C HIS A 334 7.22 -45.45 12.08
N ASP A 335 5.99 -45.46 12.61
CA ASP A 335 4.76 -45.09 11.88
C ASP A 335 4.74 -43.59 11.54
N VAL A 336 5.31 -42.77 12.44
CA VAL A 336 5.52 -41.33 12.24
C VAL A 336 6.59 -41.07 11.17
N GLU A 337 7.61 -41.92 11.08
CA GLU A 337 8.71 -41.79 10.12
C GLU A 337 8.32 -42.21 8.69
N VAL A 338 7.48 -43.24 8.53
CA VAL A 338 6.90 -43.64 7.25
C VAL A 338 5.91 -42.59 6.72
N MET A 339 5.12 -41.97 7.61
CA MET A 339 4.27 -40.82 7.25
C MET A 339 5.09 -39.59 6.85
N ARG A 340 6.21 -39.31 7.53
CA ARG A 340 7.16 -38.26 7.12
C ARG A 340 7.70 -38.54 5.72
N LYS A 341 8.20 -39.75 5.43
CA LYS A 341 8.71 -40.10 4.09
C LYS A 341 7.66 -39.93 2.97
N ASN A 342 6.39 -40.28 3.24
CA ASN A 342 5.31 -40.14 2.26
C ASN A 342 4.81 -38.68 2.09
N MET A 343 4.85 -37.85 3.13
CA MET A 343 4.64 -36.40 3.01
C MET A 343 5.75 -35.73 2.19
N TRP A 344 7.01 -36.10 2.41
CA TRP A 344 8.15 -35.56 1.65
C TRP A 344 8.14 -35.99 0.16
N LYS A 345 7.63 -37.18 -0.16
CA LYS A 345 7.41 -37.63 -1.55
C LYS A 345 6.31 -36.84 -2.28
N LYS A 346 5.27 -36.37 -1.57
CA LYS A 346 4.21 -35.51 -2.12
C LYS A 346 4.65 -34.03 -2.25
N LEU A 347 5.58 -33.59 -1.41
CA LEU A 347 6.19 -32.25 -1.46
C LEU A 347 7.24 -32.08 -2.59
N LEU A 348 7.66 -33.17 -3.24
CA LEU A 348 8.71 -33.16 -4.27
C LEU A 348 8.22 -32.97 -5.72
N GLU A 349 6.95 -32.66 -5.97
CA GLU A 349 6.43 -32.46 -7.34
C GLU A 349 6.20 -31.01 -7.79
N ILE A 350 6.68 -30.03 -7.02
CA ILE A 350 6.80 -28.63 -7.48
C ILE A 350 8.21 -28.12 -7.18
N GLN A 351 9.18 -28.55 -7.99
CA GLN A 351 10.48 -27.88 -8.06
C GLN A 351 10.32 -26.52 -8.77
N TRP A 352 10.29 -25.44 -8.00
CA TRP A 352 10.72 -24.11 -8.46
C TRP A 352 12.12 -23.83 -7.91
N ASN A 353 13.14 -23.94 -8.77
CA ASN A 353 14.50 -23.49 -8.47
C ASN A 353 14.56 -21.96 -8.62
N SER A 354 14.46 -21.23 -7.52
CA SER A 354 15.08 -19.92 -7.40
C SER A 354 16.49 -20.09 -6.85
N ASP A 355 17.39 -20.68 -7.62
CA ASP A 355 18.82 -20.52 -7.35
C ASP A 355 19.15 -19.02 -7.51
N LYS A 356 20.08 -18.48 -6.70
CA LYS A 356 20.54 -17.08 -6.62
C LYS A 356 21.13 -16.50 -7.93
N PHE A 357 20.63 -16.87 -9.10
CA PHE A 357 21.38 -16.92 -10.36
C PHE A 357 21.02 -15.80 -11.36
N PHE A 358 19.91 -15.07 -11.22
CA PHE A 358 19.43 -14.08 -12.23
C PHE A 358 19.50 -12.60 -11.81
N GLN A 359 20.38 -12.23 -10.87
CA GLN A 359 20.54 -10.85 -10.40
C GLN A 359 21.52 -9.99 -11.23
N ARG A 360 21.44 -10.02 -12.56
CA ARG A 360 21.94 -8.91 -13.38
C ARG A 360 20.88 -8.53 -14.41
N LYS A 361 20.10 -7.50 -14.05
CA LYS A 361 18.90 -6.92 -14.70
C LYS A 361 17.57 -7.69 -14.52
N PHE A 362 17.04 -7.73 -13.28
CA PHE A 362 15.61 -7.92 -12.85
C PHE A 362 14.59 -8.71 -13.72
N CYS A 363 14.98 -9.64 -14.58
CA CYS A 363 14.08 -10.41 -15.47
C CYS A 363 14.11 -11.91 -15.13
N SER A 364 12.97 -12.58 -15.25
CA SER A 364 12.81 -14.03 -15.04
C SER A 364 12.04 -14.68 -16.20
N LEU A 365 12.31 -15.96 -16.46
CA LEU A 365 11.54 -16.75 -17.42
C LEU A 365 10.44 -17.52 -16.68
N LEU A 366 9.20 -17.38 -17.14
CA LEU A 366 8.03 -18.06 -16.60
C LEU A 366 7.54 -19.12 -17.60
N LEU A 367 7.55 -20.38 -17.18
CA LEU A 367 7.11 -21.53 -17.97
C LEU A 367 5.72 -21.97 -17.50
N LEU A 368 4.72 -21.83 -18.37
CA LEU A 368 3.36 -22.27 -18.10
C LEU A 368 3.05 -23.58 -18.83
N LYS A 369 2.55 -24.57 -18.09
CA LYS A 369 2.02 -25.84 -18.62
C LYS A 369 0.66 -25.63 -19.29
N THR A 370 0.15 -26.63 -19.99
CA THR A 370 -1.20 -26.60 -20.58
C THR A 370 -2.28 -26.50 -19.51
N LYS A 371 -3.38 -25.80 -19.80
CA LYS A 371 -4.52 -25.57 -18.88
C LYS A 371 -4.10 -24.97 -17.54
N GLN A 372 -3.02 -24.19 -17.51
CA GLN A 372 -2.53 -23.53 -16.31
C GLN A 372 -3.05 -22.08 -16.26
N GLN A 373 -3.52 -21.69 -15.10
CA GLN A 373 -3.84 -20.30 -14.76
C GLN A 373 -2.89 -19.86 -13.64
N LEU A 374 -2.21 -18.74 -13.85
CA LEU A 374 -1.31 -18.13 -12.88
C LEU A 374 -1.78 -16.72 -12.56
N THR A 375 -2.35 -16.53 -11.38
CA THR A 375 -2.79 -15.23 -10.86
C THR A 375 -1.67 -14.60 -10.04
N PHE A 376 -1.49 -13.29 -10.18
CA PHE A 376 -0.48 -12.55 -9.43
C PHE A 376 -1.03 -11.21 -8.94
N SER A 377 -0.39 -10.66 -7.91
CA SER A 377 -0.58 -9.30 -7.44
C SER A 377 0.72 -8.51 -7.55
N GLY A 378 0.65 -7.24 -7.96
CA GLY A 378 1.78 -6.34 -8.19
C GLY A 378 1.84 -5.75 -9.61
N CYS A 379 2.90 -4.98 -9.88
CA CYS A 379 3.18 -4.37 -11.18
C CYS A 379 4.24 -5.16 -11.95
N VAL A 380 3.87 -5.69 -13.12
CA VAL A 380 4.71 -6.59 -13.91
C VAL A 380 4.81 -6.12 -15.35
N GLU A 381 6.02 -6.15 -15.90
CA GLU A 381 6.22 -6.12 -17.35
C GLU A 381 6.53 -7.52 -17.86
N PHE A 382 5.85 -7.93 -18.93
CA PHE A 382 5.95 -9.28 -19.47
C PHE A 382 5.89 -9.31 -20.99
N GLY A 383 6.51 -10.32 -21.60
CA GLY A 383 6.43 -10.57 -23.03
C GLY A 383 6.37 -12.08 -23.30
N LEU A 384 5.61 -12.48 -24.32
CA LEU A 384 5.55 -13.88 -24.73
C LEU A 384 6.69 -14.17 -25.70
N LEU A 385 7.55 -15.12 -25.34
CA LEU A 385 8.68 -15.54 -26.18
C LEU A 385 8.32 -16.76 -27.03
N LEU A 386 7.58 -17.73 -26.47
CA LEU A 386 7.12 -18.93 -27.17
C LEU A 386 5.73 -19.36 -26.67
N GLY A 387 4.94 -19.95 -27.56
CA GLY A 387 3.68 -20.62 -27.23
C GLY A 387 2.44 -19.75 -27.26
N HIS A 388 1.44 -20.08 -26.45
CA HIS A 388 0.14 -19.39 -26.40
C HIS A 388 -0.27 -19.05 -24.98
N CYS A 389 -0.46 -17.77 -24.70
CA CYS A 389 -0.92 -17.29 -23.41
C CYS A 389 -1.97 -16.19 -23.60
N HIS A 390 -3.03 -16.25 -22.81
CA HIS A 390 -4.08 -15.25 -22.74
C HIS A 390 -4.01 -14.51 -21.42
N VAL A 391 -4.14 -13.18 -21.48
CA VAL A 391 -4.16 -12.29 -20.31
C VAL A 391 -5.41 -11.43 -20.41
N PHE A 392 -6.35 -11.62 -19.48
CA PHE A 392 -7.57 -10.82 -19.38
C PHE A 392 -8.34 -10.65 -20.72
N GLY A 393 -8.51 -11.73 -21.48
CA GLY A 393 -9.21 -11.72 -22.79
C GLY A 393 -8.32 -11.43 -24.00
N PHE A 394 -7.09 -10.96 -23.78
CA PHE A 394 -6.13 -10.72 -24.85
C PHE A 394 -5.25 -11.94 -25.09
N GLU A 395 -5.19 -12.43 -26.32
CA GLU A 395 -4.22 -13.43 -26.81
C GLU A 395 -2.90 -12.75 -27.17
N LEU A 396 -1.82 -13.16 -26.50
CA LEU A 396 -0.47 -12.63 -26.73
C LEU A 396 0.15 -13.20 -28.00
N GLU A 397 0.86 -12.36 -28.75
CA GLU A 397 1.67 -12.78 -29.90
C GLU A 397 3.12 -13.05 -29.45
N ALA A 398 3.61 -14.28 -29.70
CA ALA A 398 4.99 -14.64 -29.40
C ALA A 398 5.95 -13.89 -30.33
N SER A 399 7.00 -13.25 -29.78
CA SER A 399 7.93 -12.41 -30.55
C SER A 399 9.35 -12.41 -29.97
N ILE A 400 10.33 -12.24 -30.86
CA ILE A 400 11.74 -12.11 -30.52
C ILE A 400 12.35 -11.00 -31.39
N PRO A 401 12.80 -9.86 -30.80
CA PRO A 401 12.77 -9.53 -29.38
C PRO A 401 11.33 -9.48 -28.80
N PRO A 402 11.16 -9.68 -27.48
CA PRO A 402 9.85 -9.71 -26.85
C PRO A 402 9.12 -8.37 -26.96
N LYS A 403 7.87 -8.40 -27.41
CA LYS A 403 6.92 -7.29 -27.23
C LYS A 403 6.48 -7.25 -25.77
N PHE A 404 6.95 -6.23 -25.03
CA PHE A 404 6.60 -6.07 -23.63
C PHE A 404 5.24 -5.40 -23.44
N HIS A 405 4.49 -5.95 -22.50
CA HIS A 405 3.24 -5.45 -21.97
C HIS A 405 3.44 -5.13 -20.49
N GLN A 406 2.79 -4.10 -19.97
CA GLN A 406 2.77 -3.82 -18.54
C GLN A 406 1.37 -4.03 -17.98
N VAL A 407 1.30 -4.63 -16.79
CA VAL A 407 0.06 -4.85 -16.07
C VAL A 407 0.25 -4.50 -14.61
N PHE A 408 -0.74 -3.79 -14.06
CA PHE A 408 -0.88 -3.60 -12.63
C PHE A 408 -2.07 -4.44 -12.14
N SER A 409 -1.78 -5.46 -11.35
CA SER A 409 -2.77 -6.35 -10.75
C SER A 409 -2.86 -6.03 -9.27
N SER A 410 -3.91 -5.32 -8.87
CA SER A 410 -4.11 -4.91 -7.48
C SER A 410 -5.30 -5.65 -6.88
N TYR A 411 -5.28 -5.86 -5.57
CA TYR A 411 -6.46 -6.29 -4.82
C TYR A 411 -7.56 -5.22 -4.78
N TYR A 412 -7.28 -4.02 -5.27
CA TYR A 412 -8.19 -2.88 -5.24
C TYR A 412 -8.78 -2.54 -6.62
N GLY A 413 -10.09 -2.33 -6.67
CA GLY A 413 -10.78 -1.69 -7.80
C GLY A 413 -10.95 -2.54 -9.08
N SER A 414 -10.21 -3.65 -9.22
CA SER A 414 -10.40 -4.61 -10.31
C SER A 414 -10.09 -6.02 -9.84
N PRO A 415 -10.66 -7.08 -10.47
CA PRO A 415 -10.23 -8.43 -10.21
C PRO A 415 -8.75 -8.62 -10.55
N LEU A 416 -8.11 -9.58 -9.90
CA LEU A 416 -6.72 -9.92 -10.17
C LEU A 416 -6.55 -10.45 -11.59
N VAL A 417 -5.46 -10.04 -12.23
CA VAL A 417 -5.08 -10.49 -13.57
C VAL A 417 -4.37 -11.84 -13.48
N SER A 418 -4.67 -12.71 -14.45
CA SER A 418 -4.03 -14.02 -14.57
C SER A 418 -3.46 -14.25 -15.96
N PHE A 419 -2.33 -14.96 -16.02
CA PHE A 419 -1.82 -15.61 -17.22
C PHE A 419 -2.52 -16.96 -17.40
N ASN A 420 -3.11 -17.20 -18.57
CA ASN A 420 -3.88 -18.43 -18.85
C ASN A 420 -3.34 -19.14 -20.09
N THR A 421 -3.26 -20.47 -20.05
CA THR A 421 -2.89 -21.31 -21.21
C THR A 421 -4.01 -22.28 -21.58
N GLY A 422 -4.12 -22.57 -22.88
CA GLY A 422 -5.14 -23.46 -23.43
C GLY A 422 -4.79 -24.96 -23.33
N LYS A 423 -5.60 -25.79 -24.03
CA LYS A 423 -5.42 -27.25 -24.10
C LYS A 423 -4.29 -27.70 -25.03
N ARG A 424 -3.80 -26.83 -25.93
CA ARG A 424 -2.78 -27.19 -26.93
C ARG A 424 -1.38 -27.01 -26.36
N THR A 425 -0.58 -28.07 -26.38
CA THR A 425 0.88 -27.96 -26.38
C THR A 425 1.33 -27.40 -27.72
N VAL A 426 2.38 -26.61 -27.73
CA VAL A 426 2.83 -25.91 -28.94
C VAL A 426 3.51 -26.90 -29.89
N GLU A 427 3.01 -27.05 -31.11
CA GLU A 427 3.85 -27.52 -32.23
C GLU A 427 4.74 -26.35 -32.65
N GLN A 428 5.95 -26.28 -32.09
CA GLN A 428 6.87 -25.19 -32.37
C GLN A 428 7.54 -25.41 -33.73
N SER A 429 7.49 -24.41 -34.61
CA SER A 429 8.32 -24.43 -35.82
C SER A 429 9.81 -24.44 -35.42
N LYS A 430 10.62 -25.28 -36.08
CA LYS A 430 12.06 -25.39 -35.79
C LYS A 430 12.79 -24.03 -35.85
N SER A 431 12.32 -23.11 -36.69
CA SER A 431 12.89 -21.76 -36.85
C SER A 431 12.66 -20.86 -35.62
N ASN A 432 11.44 -20.81 -35.08
CA ASN A 432 11.11 -19.98 -33.91
C ASN A 432 11.87 -20.43 -32.66
N THR A 433 11.99 -21.75 -32.48
CA THR A 433 12.75 -22.33 -31.38
C THR A 433 14.26 -22.03 -31.48
N ARG A 434 14.83 -22.02 -32.70
CA ARG A 434 16.24 -21.67 -32.92
C ARG A 434 16.52 -20.22 -32.56
N HIS A 435 15.68 -19.30 -33.04
CA HIS A 435 15.80 -17.87 -32.74
C HIS A 435 15.63 -17.59 -31.24
N PHE A 436 14.72 -18.31 -30.58
CA PHE A 436 14.57 -18.29 -29.12
C PHE A 436 15.85 -18.68 -28.39
N PHE A 437 16.43 -19.84 -28.69
CA PHE A 437 17.64 -20.25 -28.00
C PHE A 437 18.84 -19.36 -28.32
N GLN A 438 18.92 -18.78 -29.53
CA GLN A 438 19.93 -17.77 -29.85
C GLN A 438 19.75 -16.49 -29.01
N PHE A 439 18.53 -15.95 -28.95
CA PHE A 439 18.20 -14.81 -28.09
C PHE A 439 18.53 -15.09 -26.63
N CYS A 440 18.15 -16.27 -26.13
CA CYS A 440 18.44 -16.71 -24.78
C CYS A 440 19.95 -16.84 -24.52
N ASN A 441 20.71 -17.43 -25.44
CA ASN A 441 22.16 -17.57 -25.30
C ASN A 441 22.91 -16.23 -25.35
N ALA A 442 22.35 -15.23 -26.05
CA ALA A 442 22.94 -13.90 -26.16
C ALA A 442 22.62 -13.02 -24.94
N ASN A 443 21.43 -13.16 -24.34
CA ASN A 443 20.94 -12.27 -23.28
C ASN A 443 20.98 -12.88 -21.87
N PHE A 444 21.22 -14.19 -21.74
CA PHE A 444 21.33 -14.90 -20.46
C PHE A 444 22.64 -15.71 -20.43
N LEU A 445 23.17 -16.01 -19.24
CA LEU A 445 24.48 -16.67 -19.09
C LEU A 445 24.50 -18.05 -19.79
N LYS A 446 25.42 -18.26 -20.75
CA LYS A 446 25.60 -19.52 -21.52
C LYS A 446 25.62 -20.83 -20.69
N PRO A 447 26.13 -20.90 -19.44
CA PRO A 447 26.13 -22.13 -18.64
C PRO A 447 24.73 -22.63 -18.19
N LEU A 448 23.67 -21.82 -18.37
CA LEU A 448 22.34 -22.06 -17.79
C LEU A 448 21.41 -22.96 -18.60
N PHE A 449 21.61 -23.10 -19.91
CA PHE A 449 20.71 -23.89 -20.77
C PHE A 449 21.14 -25.34 -20.85
N THR A 450 21.08 -26.03 -19.71
CA THR A 450 21.27 -27.49 -19.65
C THR A 450 20.24 -28.19 -20.54
N LYS A 451 20.57 -29.42 -20.96
CA LYS A 451 19.66 -30.26 -21.76
C LYS A 451 18.28 -30.41 -21.11
N GLU A 452 18.24 -30.47 -19.78
CA GLU A 452 17.02 -30.60 -18.98
C GLU A 452 16.14 -29.34 -19.03
N ILE A 453 16.73 -28.15 -18.88
CA ILE A 453 16.00 -26.88 -18.98
C ILE A 453 15.46 -26.68 -20.40
N ARG A 454 16.24 -27.00 -21.44
CA ARG A 454 15.76 -26.96 -22.82
C ARG A 454 14.54 -27.87 -23.01
N LYS A 455 14.56 -29.09 -22.46
CA LYS A 455 13.43 -30.02 -22.52
C LYS A 455 12.17 -29.44 -21.85
N ARG A 456 12.31 -28.80 -20.69
CA ARG A 456 11.20 -28.14 -19.97
C ARG A 456 10.62 -26.94 -20.74
N ILE A 457 11.46 -26.17 -21.41
CA ILE A 457 11.03 -25.05 -22.27
C ILE A 457 10.23 -25.57 -23.47
N LEU A 458 10.71 -26.64 -24.10
CA LEU A 458 10.04 -27.25 -25.25
C LEU A 458 8.71 -27.91 -24.88
N SER A 459 8.54 -28.35 -23.63
CA SER A 459 7.28 -28.94 -23.15
C SER A 459 6.29 -27.93 -22.56
N ALA A 460 6.66 -26.66 -22.42
CA ALA A 460 5.77 -25.61 -21.92
C ALA A 460 4.73 -25.21 -22.99
N ALA A 461 3.53 -24.87 -22.53
CA ALA A 461 2.47 -24.29 -23.37
C ALA A 461 2.71 -22.81 -23.66
N ALA A 462 3.36 -22.10 -22.73
CA ALA A 462 3.84 -20.74 -22.93
C ALA A 462 5.13 -20.47 -22.17
N VAL A 463 6.01 -19.67 -22.76
CA VAL A 463 7.26 -19.19 -22.18
C VAL A 463 7.22 -17.67 -22.20
N LEU A 464 7.07 -17.08 -21.01
CA LEU A 464 7.08 -15.62 -20.85
C LEU A 464 8.41 -15.16 -20.28
N ILE A 465 8.84 -13.98 -20.69
CA ILE A 465 9.81 -13.19 -19.93
C ILE A 465 9.04 -12.19 -19.08
N ILE A 466 9.38 -12.09 -17.80
CA ILE A 466 8.72 -11.22 -16.84
C ILE A 466 9.75 -10.40 -16.06
N ARG A 467 9.39 -9.19 -15.65
CA ARG A 467 10.20 -8.36 -14.74
C ARG A 467 9.30 -7.54 -13.83
N CYS A 468 9.75 -7.32 -12.60
CA CYS A 468 9.08 -6.41 -11.68
C CYS A 468 9.38 -4.96 -12.09
N VAL A 469 8.35 -4.11 -12.04
CA VAL A 469 8.49 -2.67 -12.28
C VAL A 469 8.23 -1.94 -10.97
N GLN A 470 9.04 -0.92 -10.67
CA GLN A 470 8.83 -0.07 -9.51
C GLN A 470 7.42 0.52 -9.57
N LEU A 471 6.67 0.38 -8.47
CA LEU A 471 5.33 0.93 -8.36
C LEU A 471 5.34 2.45 -8.54
N PRO A 472 4.37 3.02 -9.29
CA PRO A 472 4.16 4.46 -9.30
C PRO A 472 3.94 4.96 -7.87
N LEU A 473 4.61 6.07 -7.56
CA LEU A 473 4.58 6.80 -6.28
C LEU A 473 3.31 6.80 -5.46
N ALA A 474 2.17 7.06 -6.10
CA ALA A 474 0.88 7.21 -5.44
C ALA A 474 0.38 5.89 -4.82
N LEU A 475 0.98 4.77 -5.21
CA LEU A 475 0.71 3.42 -4.67
C LEU A 475 1.74 3.01 -3.61
N GLY A 476 2.94 3.61 -3.64
CA GLY A 476 4.05 3.27 -2.74
C GLY A 476 4.01 3.91 -1.34
N THR A 477 3.27 5.01 -1.14
CA THR A 477 3.33 5.80 0.11
C THR A 477 2.25 5.46 1.15
N SER A 478 1.31 4.54 0.89
CA SER A 478 0.33 4.13 1.93
C SER A 478 -0.50 2.89 1.60
N PHE A 479 -0.80 2.60 0.34
CA PHE A 479 -1.93 1.70 0.06
C PHE A 479 -1.59 0.23 -0.15
N GLU A 480 -0.41 -0.13 -0.64
CA GLU A 480 -0.06 -1.54 -0.84
C GLU A 480 0.43 -2.27 0.43
N ARG A 481 0.98 -1.55 1.41
CA ARG A 481 1.29 -2.17 2.72
C ARG A 481 0.05 -2.38 3.59
N LEU A 482 -1.03 -1.62 3.37
CA LEU A 482 -2.22 -1.58 4.25
C LEU A 482 -3.37 -2.55 3.88
N SER A 483 -3.39 -3.22 2.74
CA SER A 483 -4.50 -4.15 2.40
C SER A 483 -4.13 -5.50 1.80
N MET A 484 -2.86 -5.76 1.51
CA MET A 484 -2.53 -7.10 1.05
C MET A 484 -2.80 -8.14 2.15
N ILE A 485 -3.12 -7.78 3.40
CA ILE A 485 -3.45 -8.72 4.47
C ILE A 485 -4.77 -8.34 5.16
N LYS A 486 -5.89 -8.78 4.57
CA LYS A 486 -7.01 -9.49 5.24
C LYS A 486 -8.15 -9.68 4.22
N PRO A 487 -8.25 -10.85 3.55
CA PRO A 487 -9.53 -11.25 2.99
C PRO A 487 -10.46 -11.56 4.17
N GLN A 488 -11.37 -10.66 4.51
CA GLN A 488 -12.42 -10.94 5.48
C GLN A 488 -13.32 -12.07 4.96
N ASN A 489 -13.43 -13.11 5.79
CA ASN A 489 -14.45 -14.14 5.84
C ASN A 489 -15.63 -13.94 4.87
N CYS A 490 -15.60 -14.67 3.76
CA CYS A 490 -16.84 -15.07 3.09
C CYS A 490 -17.50 -16.16 3.93
N ALA A 491 -18.24 -15.75 4.96
CA ALA A 491 -19.29 -16.59 5.51
C ALA A 491 -20.42 -16.61 4.46
N THR A 492 -20.41 -17.61 3.58
CA THR A 492 -21.65 -18.03 2.95
C THR A 492 -22.45 -18.78 4.01
N ASN A 493 -23.61 -18.24 4.37
CA ASN A 493 -24.70 -19.04 4.94
C ASN A 493 -25.01 -20.16 3.95
N ASN A 494 -24.43 -21.32 4.23
CA ASN A 494 -25.00 -22.62 3.92
C ASN A 494 -24.37 -23.60 4.91
N ASN A 495 -25.22 -24.15 5.76
CA ASN A 495 -24.92 -25.33 6.55
C ASN A 495 -24.34 -26.39 5.62
N ASN A 496 -23.05 -26.69 5.78
CA ASN A 496 -22.44 -28.02 5.73
C ASN A 496 -20.90 -27.86 5.67
N ASN A 497 -20.26 -28.20 6.79
CA ASN A 497 -18.88 -28.64 6.98
C ASN A 497 -17.89 -28.46 5.81
N SER A 498 -17.04 -27.42 5.89
CA SER A 498 -15.58 -27.45 5.63
C SER A 498 -15.02 -26.02 5.56
N SER A 499 -14.43 -25.55 6.66
CA SER A 499 -13.69 -24.29 6.72
C SER A 499 -12.40 -24.41 5.92
N THR A 500 -12.30 -23.70 4.79
CA THR A 500 -11.12 -23.66 3.92
C THR A 500 -10.33 -22.37 4.18
N THR A 501 -9.17 -22.52 4.80
CA THR A 501 -8.19 -21.48 5.14
C THR A 501 -7.29 -21.18 3.94
N ILE A 502 -7.41 -19.96 3.40
CA ILE A 502 -6.69 -19.49 2.19
C ILE A 502 -5.16 -19.53 2.37
N SER A 503 -4.53 -20.49 1.70
CA SER A 503 -3.12 -20.90 1.73
C SER A 503 -2.11 -19.93 1.08
N GLU A 504 -0.92 -19.85 1.70
CA GLU A 504 0.44 -19.59 1.18
C GLU A 504 0.66 -18.59 0.02
N LYS A 505 1.10 -17.37 0.35
CA LYS A 505 1.68 -16.42 -0.63
C LYS A 505 3.15 -16.72 -0.89
N HIS A 506 3.50 -16.95 -2.15
CA HIS A 506 4.90 -17.15 -2.58
C HIS A 506 5.33 -15.98 -3.48
N ALA A 507 6.46 -15.32 -3.17
CA ALA A 507 6.98 -14.23 -3.99
C ALA A 507 7.67 -14.79 -5.25
N LEU A 508 7.19 -14.40 -6.44
CA LEU A 508 7.78 -14.80 -7.73
C LEU A 508 9.07 -14.02 -8.02
N ILE A 509 9.03 -12.72 -7.71
CA ILE A 509 10.07 -11.67 -7.77
C ILE A 509 9.69 -10.67 -6.64
N PRO A 510 10.61 -9.91 -5.99
CA PRO A 510 10.22 -8.88 -5.02
C PRO A 510 9.10 -7.98 -5.57
N GLY A 511 7.95 -7.93 -4.89
CA GLY A 511 6.77 -7.16 -5.32
C GLY A 511 5.74 -7.90 -6.19
N ILE A 512 5.96 -9.18 -6.53
CA ILE A 512 4.99 -10.02 -7.25
C ILE A 512 4.63 -11.25 -6.39
N PHE A 513 3.36 -11.33 -5.97
CA PHE A 513 2.87 -12.43 -5.14
C PHE A 513 2.04 -13.42 -5.96
N LEU A 514 2.46 -14.69 -5.98
CA LEU A 514 1.65 -15.80 -6.46
C LEU A 514 0.58 -16.15 -5.45
N LEU A 515 -0.60 -16.46 -5.97
CA LEU A 515 -1.73 -16.85 -5.16
C LEU A 515 -2.17 -18.27 -5.51
N THR A 516 -2.33 -19.10 -4.49
CA THR A 516 -2.71 -20.52 -4.59
C THR A 516 -4.22 -20.69 -4.78
N LYS A 517 -4.69 -21.95 -4.78
CA LYS A 517 -6.02 -22.40 -5.22
C LYS A 517 -7.21 -21.62 -4.62
N GLU A 518 -7.12 -21.10 -3.41
CA GLU A 518 -8.23 -20.39 -2.75
C GLU A 518 -8.38 -18.92 -3.19
N ALA A 519 -7.32 -18.29 -3.71
CA ALA A 519 -7.39 -16.95 -4.28
C ALA A 519 -8.04 -16.89 -5.68
N LYS A 520 -8.44 -18.04 -6.24
CA LYS A 520 -9.27 -18.10 -7.45
C LYS A 520 -10.57 -17.30 -7.32
N LEU A 521 -11.05 -17.08 -6.10
CA LEU A 521 -12.23 -16.25 -5.82
C LEU A 521 -12.05 -14.76 -6.20
N HIS A 522 -10.80 -14.28 -6.33
CA HIS A 522 -10.49 -12.88 -6.66
C HIS A 522 -9.97 -12.68 -8.08
N ALA A 523 -9.66 -13.77 -8.80
CA ALA A 523 -9.25 -13.71 -10.19
C ALA A 523 -10.47 -13.50 -11.09
N PHE A 524 -10.32 -12.69 -12.14
CA PHE A 524 -11.38 -12.61 -13.15
C PHE A 524 -11.52 -13.95 -13.88
N SER A 525 -12.74 -14.47 -13.91
CA SER A 525 -13.13 -15.60 -14.74
C SER A 525 -14.51 -15.35 -15.32
N LEU A 526 -14.73 -15.90 -16.52
CA LEU A 526 -16.05 -15.96 -17.14
C LEU A 526 -16.64 -17.35 -16.89
N THR A 527 -17.96 -17.42 -16.81
CA THR A 527 -18.66 -18.70 -16.97
C THR A 527 -18.51 -19.19 -18.41
N ASN A 528 -18.71 -20.49 -18.63
CA ASN A 528 -18.66 -21.05 -19.99
C ASN A 528 -19.70 -20.39 -20.91
N GLU A 529 -20.88 -20.08 -20.38
CA GLU A 529 -21.95 -19.40 -21.12
C GLU A 529 -21.54 -17.98 -21.50
N GLU A 530 -20.96 -17.22 -20.57
CA GLU A 530 -20.44 -15.87 -20.84
C GLU A 530 -19.32 -15.89 -21.89
N ALA A 531 -18.38 -16.84 -21.78
CA ALA A 531 -17.29 -16.99 -22.73
C ALA A 531 -17.81 -17.27 -24.14
N VAL A 532 -18.76 -18.20 -24.28
CA VAL A 532 -19.40 -18.51 -25.57
C VAL A 532 -20.18 -17.31 -26.10
N LEU A 533 -20.90 -16.59 -25.24
CA LEU A 533 -21.66 -15.40 -25.61
C LEU A 533 -20.74 -14.30 -26.15
N PHE A 534 -19.66 -14.00 -25.44
CA PHE A 534 -18.69 -12.99 -25.85
C PHE A 534 -17.90 -13.40 -27.10
N ASP A 535 -17.52 -14.66 -27.25
CA ASP A 535 -16.87 -15.11 -28.49
C ASP A 535 -17.79 -15.01 -29.71
N LYS A 536 -19.09 -15.33 -29.55
CA LYS A 536 -20.09 -15.15 -30.60
C LYS A 536 -20.27 -13.67 -30.95
N ALA A 537 -20.43 -12.81 -29.95
CA ALA A 537 -20.59 -11.37 -30.15
C ALA A 537 -19.34 -10.72 -30.76
N ALA A 538 -18.13 -11.11 -30.33
CA ALA A 538 -16.88 -10.64 -30.93
C ALA A 538 -16.73 -11.09 -32.38
N SER A 539 -17.13 -12.32 -32.71
CA SER A 539 -17.14 -12.82 -34.09
C SER A 539 -18.14 -12.07 -34.97
N GLN A 540 -19.32 -11.74 -34.43
CA GLN A 540 -20.33 -10.93 -35.10
C GLN A 540 -19.83 -9.51 -35.35
N ALA A 541 -19.35 -8.83 -34.29
CA ALA A 541 -18.79 -7.49 -34.37
C ALA A 541 -17.62 -7.41 -35.36
N ARG A 542 -16.75 -8.43 -35.41
CA ARG A 542 -15.66 -8.54 -36.41
C ARG A 542 -16.17 -8.59 -37.86
N ARG A 543 -17.33 -9.21 -38.11
CA ARG A 543 -17.90 -9.28 -39.47
C ARG A 543 -18.43 -7.91 -39.89
N PHE A 544 -19.26 -7.27 -39.06
CA PHE A 544 -19.87 -5.98 -39.38
C PHE A 544 -18.87 -4.82 -39.40
N SER A 545 -17.91 -4.80 -38.47
CA SER A 545 -16.91 -3.73 -38.34
C SER A 545 -15.98 -3.53 -39.53
N LYS A 546 -16.00 -4.42 -40.53
CA LYS A 546 -15.28 -4.25 -41.80
C LYS A 546 -16.04 -3.40 -42.81
N LEU A 547 -17.37 -3.33 -42.68
CA LEU A 547 -18.26 -2.69 -43.64
C LEU A 547 -18.85 -1.39 -43.06
N GLU A 548 -19.14 -1.39 -41.76
CA GLU A 548 -19.83 -0.29 -41.09
C GLU A 548 -19.37 -0.11 -39.64
N ARG A 549 -19.96 0.88 -38.96
CA ARG A 549 -19.77 1.09 -37.52
C ARG A 549 -20.70 0.15 -36.77
N TYR A 550 -20.13 -0.65 -35.85
CA TYR A 550 -20.89 -1.56 -35.00
C TYR A 550 -20.74 -1.14 -33.54
N SER A 551 -21.83 -0.70 -32.92
CA SER A 551 -21.84 -0.13 -31.56
C SER A 551 -22.48 -1.07 -30.55
N ILE A 552 -21.82 -1.22 -29.40
CA ILE A 552 -22.23 -2.14 -28.34
C ILE A 552 -22.25 -1.39 -27.02
N LEU A 553 -23.42 -1.33 -26.37
CA LEU A 553 -23.62 -0.68 -25.09
C LEU A 553 -23.50 -1.67 -23.93
N PHE A 554 -22.74 -1.29 -22.90
CA PHE A 554 -22.59 -2.05 -21.65
C PHE A 554 -23.28 -1.27 -20.52
N CYS A 555 -24.37 -1.81 -19.97
CA CYS A 555 -25.20 -1.13 -18.95
C CYS A 555 -25.75 -2.09 -17.88
N GLY A 556 -26.28 -1.55 -16.78
CA GLY A 556 -26.78 -2.32 -15.62
C GLY A 556 -26.44 -1.66 -14.28
N HIS A 557 -26.92 -2.22 -13.17
CA HIS A 557 -26.77 -1.62 -11.83
C HIS A 557 -25.32 -1.51 -11.33
N ILE A 558 -24.99 -0.48 -10.55
CA ILE A 558 -23.68 -0.33 -9.88
C ILE A 558 -23.16 -1.68 -9.32
N GLY A 559 -21.91 -2.01 -9.64
CA GLY A 559 -21.27 -3.22 -9.12
C GLY A 559 -21.59 -4.52 -9.87
N SER A 560 -22.35 -4.49 -10.97
CA SER A 560 -22.59 -5.69 -11.81
C SER A 560 -21.43 -6.12 -12.71
N GLY A 561 -20.26 -5.47 -12.62
CA GLY A 561 -19.07 -5.89 -13.37
C GLY A 561 -19.03 -5.51 -14.85
N LYS A 562 -19.83 -4.51 -15.27
CA LYS A 562 -19.88 -3.93 -16.63
C LYS A 562 -18.49 -3.62 -17.19
N SER A 563 -17.77 -2.72 -16.54
CA SER A 563 -16.51 -2.17 -17.05
C SER A 563 -15.41 -3.24 -17.13
N THR A 564 -15.39 -4.17 -16.17
CA THR A 564 -14.53 -5.36 -16.17
C THR A 564 -14.76 -6.25 -17.40
N ARG A 565 -16.03 -6.54 -17.73
CA ARG A 565 -16.39 -7.36 -18.90
C ARG A 565 -16.21 -6.61 -20.21
N MET A 566 -16.46 -5.31 -20.23
CA MET A 566 -16.16 -4.43 -21.36
C MET A 566 -14.65 -4.45 -21.66
N ARG A 567 -13.78 -4.33 -20.65
CA ARG A 567 -12.32 -4.48 -20.82
C ARG A 567 -11.92 -5.84 -21.39
N TYR A 568 -12.49 -6.93 -20.86
CA TYR A 568 -12.26 -8.28 -21.40
C TYR A 568 -12.68 -8.37 -22.88
N PHE A 569 -13.86 -7.85 -23.22
CA PHE A 569 -14.41 -7.88 -24.57
C PHE A 569 -13.60 -7.02 -25.54
N ALA A 570 -13.18 -5.83 -25.10
CA ALA A 570 -12.26 -4.96 -25.84
C ALA A 570 -10.96 -5.70 -26.16
N ASN A 571 -10.35 -6.35 -25.16
CA ASN A 571 -9.15 -7.15 -25.35
C ASN A 571 -9.34 -8.29 -26.35
N ARG A 572 -10.52 -8.94 -26.33
CA ARG A 572 -10.86 -9.99 -27.29
C ARG A 572 -10.93 -9.45 -28.72
N LEU A 573 -11.55 -8.28 -28.93
CA LEU A 573 -11.60 -7.61 -30.22
C LEU A 573 -10.20 -7.20 -30.72
N LEU A 574 -9.35 -6.72 -29.82
CA LEU A 574 -7.96 -6.35 -30.15
C LEU A 574 -7.14 -7.57 -30.59
N SER A 575 -7.30 -8.73 -29.93
CA SER A 575 -6.67 -9.98 -30.39
C SER A 575 -7.13 -10.41 -31.78
N LEU A 576 -8.38 -10.10 -32.13
CA LEU A 576 -8.93 -10.35 -33.46
C LEU A 576 -8.56 -9.27 -34.49
N LYS A 577 -7.73 -8.30 -34.10
CA LYS A 577 -7.29 -7.15 -34.91
C LYS A 577 -8.46 -6.31 -35.43
N VAL A 578 -9.50 -6.18 -34.62
CA VAL A 578 -10.67 -5.34 -34.91
C VAL A 578 -10.38 -3.90 -34.48
N LYS A 579 -10.62 -2.96 -35.39
CA LYS A 579 -10.53 -1.52 -35.11
C LYS A 579 -11.58 -1.15 -34.06
N THR A 580 -11.14 -0.84 -32.84
CA THR A 580 -12.03 -0.72 -31.68
C THR A 580 -11.88 0.66 -31.03
N TYR A 581 -13.00 1.24 -30.63
CA TYR A 581 -13.11 2.52 -29.95
C TYR A 581 -13.93 2.35 -28.66
N LEU A 582 -13.64 3.18 -27.66
CA LEU A 582 -14.36 3.24 -26.40
C LEU A 582 -14.93 4.64 -26.21
N LEU A 583 -16.26 4.71 -26.11
CA LEU A 583 -17.00 5.87 -25.63
C LEU A 583 -17.31 5.66 -24.14
N ASP A 584 -16.58 6.36 -23.28
CA ASP A 584 -16.68 6.21 -21.83
C ASP A 584 -17.52 7.35 -21.24
N LEU A 585 -18.70 6.98 -20.72
CA LEU A 585 -19.72 7.90 -20.23
C LEU A 585 -19.82 7.87 -18.70
N ASP A 586 -18.99 7.09 -17.99
CA ASP A 586 -19.02 7.04 -16.53
C ASP A 586 -18.20 8.20 -15.91
N LEU A 587 -18.89 9.24 -15.45
CA LEU A 587 -18.30 10.39 -14.76
C LEU A 587 -17.65 10.04 -13.42
N GLY A 588 -18.09 8.96 -12.75
CA GLY A 588 -17.62 8.60 -11.42
C GLY A 588 -16.38 7.71 -11.45
N GLN A 589 -16.32 6.76 -12.38
CA GLN A 589 -15.28 5.74 -12.49
C GLN A 589 -14.91 5.51 -13.95
N SER A 590 -14.35 6.53 -14.61
CA SER A 590 -13.86 6.40 -15.98
C SER A 590 -12.70 5.38 -16.08
N GLU A 591 -12.67 4.66 -17.19
CA GLU A 591 -11.68 3.63 -17.52
C GLU A 591 -10.41 4.19 -18.19
N MET A 592 -10.53 5.33 -18.90
CA MET A 592 -9.45 5.92 -19.71
C MET A 592 -9.05 7.33 -19.27
N THR A 593 -9.92 8.04 -18.56
CA THR A 593 -9.71 9.42 -18.13
C THR A 593 -9.97 9.57 -16.63
N LEU A 594 -9.99 10.80 -16.14
CA LEU A 594 -10.18 11.13 -14.75
C LEU A 594 -11.66 11.23 -14.40
N PRO A 595 -12.01 11.10 -13.11
CA PRO A 595 -13.37 11.39 -12.64
C PRO A 595 -13.82 12.78 -13.12
N GLY A 596 -15.11 12.93 -13.40
CA GLY A 596 -15.69 14.15 -13.95
C GLY A 596 -15.45 14.37 -15.44
N CYS A 597 -14.88 13.40 -16.15
CA CYS A 597 -14.70 13.45 -17.60
C CYS A 597 -15.56 12.40 -18.32
N ILE A 598 -15.95 12.71 -19.55
CA ILE A 598 -16.38 11.71 -20.55
C ILE A 598 -15.43 11.77 -21.74
N SER A 599 -15.22 10.64 -22.42
CA SER A 599 -14.20 10.57 -23.47
C SER A 599 -14.51 9.60 -24.60
N LEU A 600 -13.86 9.84 -25.74
CA LEU A 600 -13.74 8.93 -26.86
C LEU A 600 -12.28 8.53 -27.03
N THR A 601 -12.01 7.22 -27.02
CA THR A 601 -10.64 6.69 -27.11
C THR A 601 -10.53 5.58 -28.15
N LYS A 602 -9.55 5.66 -29.05
CA LYS A 602 -9.17 4.55 -29.92
C LYS A 602 -8.34 3.54 -29.14
N LEU A 603 -8.75 2.27 -29.16
CA LEU A 603 -8.07 1.21 -28.46
C LEU A 603 -7.03 0.55 -29.38
N ASP A 604 -5.75 0.82 -29.12
CA ASP A 604 -4.63 0.24 -29.88
C ASP A 604 -3.74 -0.73 -29.04
N GLU A 605 -3.96 -0.82 -27.73
CA GLU A 605 -3.31 -1.80 -26.84
C GLU A 605 -4.34 -2.38 -25.86
N PRO A 606 -4.09 -3.60 -25.35
CA PRO A 606 -4.96 -4.24 -24.37
C PRO A 606 -5.09 -3.48 -23.05
N LEU A 607 -6.29 -3.52 -22.49
CA LEU A 607 -6.69 -2.94 -21.20
C LEU A 607 -6.51 -3.99 -20.10
N TYR A 608 -5.38 -3.94 -19.39
CA TYR A 608 -5.08 -4.84 -18.28
C TYR A 608 -5.29 -4.14 -16.94
N GLY A 609 -6.15 -4.67 -16.07
CA GLY A 609 -6.33 -4.12 -14.71
C GLY A 609 -6.67 -2.63 -14.74
N VAL A 610 -5.97 -1.83 -13.94
CA VAL A 610 -6.07 -0.36 -13.88
C VAL A 610 -5.07 0.27 -14.85
N ASN A 611 -5.54 1.13 -15.77
CA ASN A 611 -4.75 1.69 -16.87
C ASN A 611 -3.86 2.90 -16.47
N LEU A 612 -2.84 2.67 -15.64
CA LEU A 612 -1.97 3.75 -15.11
C LEU A 612 -1.15 4.50 -16.19
N LYS A 613 -0.73 3.82 -17.26
CA LYS A 613 0.10 4.41 -18.34
C LYS A 613 -0.68 5.22 -19.39
N ARG A 614 -1.98 4.96 -19.50
CA ARG A 614 -2.86 5.46 -20.58
C ARG A 614 -3.88 6.47 -20.08
N MET A 615 -3.90 6.75 -18.78
CA MET A 615 -4.77 7.75 -18.20
C MET A 615 -4.59 9.10 -18.93
N ASN A 616 -5.71 9.68 -19.36
CA ASN A 616 -5.76 10.94 -20.12
C ASN A 616 -5.12 10.89 -21.53
N LYS A 617 -4.99 9.69 -22.14
CA LYS A 617 -4.65 9.51 -23.57
C LYS A 617 -5.91 9.09 -24.34
N CYS A 618 -6.71 10.06 -24.73
CA CYS A 618 -7.94 9.87 -25.49
C CYS A 618 -7.93 10.77 -26.72
N GLU A 619 -8.75 10.43 -27.72
CA GLU A 619 -8.89 11.26 -28.92
C GLU A 619 -9.60 12.56 -28.56
N ILE A 620 -10.64 12.45 -27.73
CA ILE A 620 -11.51 13.56 -27.33
C ILE A 620 -11.92 13.35 -25.87
N CYS A 621 -11.83 14.43 -25.09
CA CYS A 621 -12.23 14.47 -23.69
C CYS A 621 -13.06 15.72 -23.44
N TYR A 622 -14.16 15.59 -22.70
CA TYR A 622 -14.87 16.73 -22.14
C TYR A 622 -14.87 16.63 -20.62
N PHE A 623 -14.49 17.73 -19.97
CA PHE A 623 -14.56 17.84 -18.52
C PHE A 623 -15.93 18.38 -18.12
N TYR A 624 -16.76 17.50 -17.55
CA TYR A 624 -18.08 17.85 -17.03
C TYR A 624 -17.99 18.51 -15.65
N GLY A 625 -16.95 18.19 -14.87
CA GLY A 625 -16.63 18.86 -13.59
C GLY A 625 -17.25 18.24 -12.34
N GLU A 626 -18.18 17.30 -12.49
CA GLU A 626 -18.88 16.61 -11.40
C GLU A 626 -18.90 15.10 -11.65
N ILE A 627 -19.10 14.29 -10.60
CA ILE A 627 -19.10 12.82 -10.72
C ILE A 627 -20.48 12.20 -11.01
N SER A 628 -21.51 13.03 -11.12
CA SER A 628 -22.90 12.62 -11.36
C SER A 628 -23.54 13.57 -12.36
N PRO A 629 -24.31 13.08 -13.34
CA PRO A 629 -25.03 13.94 -14.28
C PRO A 629 -26.32 14.55 -13.67
N SER A 630 -26.63 14.29 -12.40
CA SER A 630 -27.91 14.65 -11.76
C SER A 630 -28.23 16.15 -11.81
N ASN A 631 -27.23 17.02 -11.70
CA ASN A 631 -27.45 18.47 -11.63
C ASN A 631 -27.72 19.09 -13.00
N ARG A 632 -27.09 18.59 -14.08
CA ARG A 632 -27.17 19.15 -15.45
C ARG A 632 -27.25 18.04 -16.51
N PRO A 633 -28.30 17.20 -16.48
CA PRO A 633 -28.40 16.04 -17.36
C PRO A 633 -28.42 16.41 -18.84
N GLU A 634 -28.99 17.56 -19.20
CA GLU A 634 -29.06 18.02 -20.59
C GLU A 634 -27.68 18.37 -21.15
N ILE A 635 -26.80 18.99 -20.34
CA ILE A 635 -25.41 19.25 -20.74
C ILE A 635 -24.67 17.93 -20.91
N TYR A 636 -24.86 16.97 -19.99
CA TYR A 636 -24.26 15.65 -20.11
C TYR A 636 -24.66 14.93 -21.41
N LEU A 637 -25.95 14.94 -21.78
CA LEU A 637 -26.46 14.38 -23.03
C LEU A 637 -25.95 15.13 -24.28
N GLN A 638 -25.81 16.46 -24.20
CA GLN A 638 -25.21 17.26 -25.25
C GLN A 638 -23.75 16.87 -25.50
N LEU A 639 -22.95 16.72 -24.45
CA LEU A 639 -21.55 16.31 -24.55
C LEU A 639 -21.42 14.89 -25.13
N ILE A 640 -22.33 13.97 -24.78
CA ILE A 640 -22.40 12.61 -25.37
C ILE A 640 -22.66 12.69 -26.87
N SER A 641 -23.63 13.51 -27.27
CA SER A 641 -23.98 13.71 -28.69
C SER A 641 -22.77 14.24 -29.47
N ARG A 642 -22.04 15.22 -28.91
CA ARG A 642 -20.80 15.74 -29.49
C ARG A 642 -19.71 14.66 -29.61
N LEU A 643 -19.49 13.84 -28.58
CA LEU A 643 -18.53 12.74 -28.68
C LEU A 643 -18.88 11.75 -29.79
N TYR A 644 -20.18 11.46 -29.96
CA TYR A 644 -20.63 10.56 -31.01
C TYR A 644 -20.48 11.17 -32.41
N GLU A 645 -20.80 12.45 -32.58
CA GLU A 645 -20.56 13.19 -33.83
C GLU A 645 -19.08 13.12 -34.23
N GLU A 646 -18.18 13.32 -33.27
CA GLU A 646 -16.74 13.24 -33.53
C GLU A 646 -16.28 11.82 -33.84
N TYR A 647 -16.82 10.80 -33.17
CA TYR A 647 -16.58 9.40 -33.52
C TYR A 647 -16.96 9.11 -34.99
N VAL A 648 -18.11 9.62 -35.43
CA VAL A 648 -18.58 9.48 -36.81
C VAL A 648 -17.59 10.15 -37.79
N LYS A 649 -16.99 11.29 -37.43
CA LYS A 649 -15.97 11.96 -38.25
C LYS A 649 -14.66 11.16 -38.33
N ILE A 650 -14.21 10.59 -37.21
CA ILE A 650 -12.89 9.92 -37.10
C ILE A 650 -12.83 8.58 -37.86
N THR A 651 -13.95 7.87 -37.99
CA THR A 651 -13.94 6.56 -38.65
C THR A 651 -15.24 6.25 -39.36
N LYS A 652 -15.16 5.52 -40.49
CA LYS A 652 -16.34 5.00 -41.23
C LYS A 652 -16.75 3.59 -40.82
N TYR A 653 -15.82 2.81 -40.27
CA TYR A 653 -16.02 1.41 -39.88
C TYR A 653 -15.26 1.10 -38.58
N GLY A 654 -15.63 0.03 -37.90
CA GLY A 654 -15.02 -0.38 -36.62
C GLY A 654 -16.07 -0.70 -35.56
N VAL A 655 -15.61 -1.07 -34.37
CA VAL A 655 -16.47 -1.33 -33.22
C VAL A 655 -16.41 -0.17 -32.23
N LEU A 656 -17.56 0.32 -31.78
CA LEU A 656 -17.69 1.28 -30.68
C LEU A 656 -18.22 0.56 -29.45
N LEU A 657 -17.43 0.53 -28.38
CA LEU A 657 -17.87 0.07 -27.07
C LEU A 657 -18.34 1.29 -26.29
N ILE A 658 -19.55 1.24 -25.73
CA ILE A 658 -20.14 2.34 -24.96
C ILE A 658 -20.25 1.88 -23.51
N ASN A 659 -19.53 2.53 -22.61
CA ASN A 659 -19.57 2.26 -21.17
C ASN A 659 -20.43 3.33 -20.47
N CYS A 660 -21.49 2.91 -19.79
CA CYS A 660 -22.36 3.80 -19.03
C CYS A 660 -22.15 3.69 -17.52
N ASN A 661 -22.51 4.75 -16.81
CA ASN A 661 -22.61 4.72 -15.35
C ASN A 661 -23.66 3.69 -14.88
N GLY A 662 -23.60 3.31 -13.61
CA GLY A 662 -24.48 2.28 -13.05
C GLY A 662 -25.86 2.74 -12.58
N TRP A 663 -26.29 3.97 -12.92
CA TRP A 663 -27.55 4.54 -12.45
C TRP A 663 -28.70 4.14 -13.38
N ILE A 664 -29.55 3.22 -12.92
CA ILE A 664 -30.57 2.56 -13.75
C ILE A 664 -32.00 2.77 -13.24
N SER A 665 -32.23 3.76 -12.38
CA SER A 665 -33.54 4.06 -11.78
C SER A 665 -33.79 5.56 -11.75
N GLY A 666 -35.07 5.96 -11.74
CA GLY A 666 -35.47 7.38 -11.78
C GLY A 666 -34.81 8.13 -12.94
N LEU A 667 -34.31 9.34 -12.66
CA LEU A 667 -33.61 10.17 -13.66
C LEU A 667 -32.44 9.45 -14.35
N GLY A 668 -31.76 8.52 -13.66
CA GLY A 668 -30.69 7.72 -14.27
C GLY A 668 -31.17 6.81 -15.39
N LEU A 669 -32.35 6.20 -15.21
CA LEU A 669 -32.98 5.40 -16.25
C LEU A 669 -33.39 6.28 -17.43
N ASP A 670 -33.97 7.45 -17.19
CA ASP A 670 -34.36 8.39 -18.25
C ASP A 670 -33.14 8.83 -19.08
N ILE A 671 -32.02 9.13 -18.42
CA ILE A 671 -30.75 9.44 -19.09
C ILE A 671 -30.27 8.24 -19.92
N LEU A 672 -30.29 7.02 -19.35
CA LEU A 672 -29.87 5.81 -20.07
C LEU A 672 -30.72 5.55 -21.32
N LEU A 673 -32.05 5.72 -21.22
CA LEU A 673 -32.95 5.56 -22.35
C LEU A 673 -32.69 6.62 -23.43
N ARG A 674 -32.47 7.89 -23.05
CA ARG A 674 -32.08 8.95 -23.99
C ARG A 674 -30.74 8.65 -24.68
N ILE A 675 -29.76 8.07 -23.97
CA ILE A 675 -28.50 7.61 -24.56
C ILE A 675 -28.77 6.52 -25.61
N VAL A 676 -29.64 5.55 -25.31
CA VAL A 676 -30.00 4.47 -26.25
C VAL A 676 -30.73 5.04 -27.48
N ASP A 677 -31.65 5.97 -27.28
CA ASP A 677 -32.40 6.61 -28.37
C ASP A 677 -31.51 7.47 -29.28
N SER A 678 -30.57 8.19 -28.68
CA SER A 678 -29.63 9.06 -29.39
C SER A 678 -28.55 8.28 -30.12
N LEU A 679 -27.90 7.32 -29.44
CA LEU A 679 -26.75 6.60 -29.98
C LEU A 679 -27.13 5.36 -30.80
N LYS A 680 -28.37 4.86 -30.62
CA LYS A 680 -28.93 3.74 -31.39
C LYS A 680 -28.00 2.52 -31.45
N PRO A 681 -27.53 1.99 -30.30
CA PRO A 681 -26.58 0.90 -30.28
C PRO A 681 -27.08 -0.32 -31.08
N ASN A 682 -26.18 -0.99 -31.79
CA ASN A 682 -26.52 -2.22 -32.53
C ASN A 682 -26.84 -3.37 -31.57
N GLU A 683 -26.18 -3.38 -30.41
CA GLU A 683 -26.33 -4.42 -29.40
C GLU A 683 -26.20 -3.84 -28.01
N ILE A 684 -26.97 -4.36 -27.05
CA ILE A 684 -26.89 -3.95 -25.64
C ILE A 684 -26.56 -5.17 -24.79
N PHE A 685 -25.48 -5.11 -24.02
CA PHE A 685 -25.25 -6.04 -22.91
C PHE A 685 -25.79 -5.44 -21.61
N PHE A 686 -26.80 -6.10 -21.04
CA PHE A 686 -27.37 -5.74 -19.76
C PHE A 686 -26.86 -6.69 -18.67
N PHE A 687 -26.16 -6.13 -17.68
CA PHE A 687 -25.52 -6.88 -16.61
C PHE A 687 -26.32 -6.80 -15.31
N GLU A 688 -26.82 -7.93 -14.86
CA GLU A 688 -27.52 -8.08 -13.58
C GLU A 688 -26.64 -8.87 -12.60
N ASN A 689 -26.53 -8.34 -11.38
CA ASN A 689 -25.81 -9.03 -10.31
C ASN A 689 -26.82 -9.84 -9.49
N CYS A 690 -26.61 -11.15 -9.37
CA CYS A 690 -27.54 -12.02 -8.64
C CYS A 690 -27.48 -11.86 -7.12
N ASN A 691 -26.52 -11.10 -6.59
CA ASN A 691 -26.28 -10.92 -5.15
C ASN A 691 -26.68 -9.51 -4.64
N ILE A 692 -27.70 -8.88 -5.22
CA ILE A 692 -28.16 -7.52 -4.87
C ILE A 692 -29.42 -7.53 -4.00
N GLN A 693 -29.67 -6.41 -3.30
CA GLN A 693 -30.87 -6.22 -2.48
C GLN A 693 -32.13 -6.18 -3.35
N MET A 694 -33.29 -6.48 -2.74
CA MET A 694 -34.55 -6.63 -3.48
C MET A 694 -34.93 -5.38 -4.28
N ASP A 695 -34.74 -4.18 -3.72
CA ASP A 695 -35.06 -2.92 -4.41
C ASP A 695 -34.14 -2.67 -5.63
N GLU A 696 -32.85 -3.02 -5.53
CA GLU A 696 -31.90 -2.94 -6.66
C GLU A 696 -32.25 -3.95 -7.76
N ALA A 697 -32.80 -5.12 -7.39
CA ALA A 697 -33.28 -6.13 -8.33
C ALA A 697 -34.54 -5.67 -9.07
N VAL A 698 -35.47 -4.99 -8.39
CA VAL A 698 -36.65 -4.39 -9.02
C VAL A 698 -36.23 -3.32 -10.03
N ALA A 699 -35.34 -2.40 -9.63
CA ALA A 699 -34.80 -1.38 -10.54
C ALA A 699 -34.12 -2.01 -11.77
N SER A 700 -33.32 -3.07 -11.57
CA SER A 700 -32.68 -3.82 -12.66
C SER A 700 -33.69 -4.44 -13.61
N ARG A 701 -34.78 -5.01 -13.08
CA ARG A 701 -35.86 -5.59 -13.89
C ARG A 701 -36.60 -4.52 -14.69
N VAL A 702 -36.94 -3.38 -14.09
CA VAL A 702 -37.62 -2.26 -14.77
C VAL A 702 -36.74 -1.72 -15.90
N ALA A 703 -35.46 -1.45 -15.62
CA ALA A 703 -34.52 -0.98 -16.62
C ALA A 703 -34.37 -1.97 -17.78
N ARG A 704 -34.30 -3.27 -17.48
CA ARG A 704 -34.22 -4.33 -18.50
C ARG A 704 -35.43 -4.31 -19.43
N VAL A 705 -36.64 -4.26 -18.89
CA VAL A 705 -37.89 -4.23 -19.69
C VAL A 705 -37.94 -2.98 -20.56
N ALA A 706 -37.63 -1.81 -19.99
CA ALA A 706 -37.61 -0.56 -20.75
C ALA A 706 -36.58 -0.57 -21.89
N LEU A 707 -35.44 -1.24 -21.73
CA LEU A 707 -34.44 -1.41 -22.77
C LEU A 707 -34.86 -2.43 -23.85
N GLU A 708 -35.51 -3.52 -23.45
CA GLU A 708 -36.07 -4.55 -24.35
C GLU A 708 -37.08 -3.96 -25.32
N GLU A 709 -37.87 -2.97 -24.89
CA GLU A 709 -38.81 -2.24 -25.74
C GLU A 709 -38.13 -1.37 -26.83
N ARG A 710 -36.85 -1.03 -26.64
CA ARG A 710 -36.10 -0.13 -27.54
C ARG A 710 -35.16 -0.88 -28.49
N ARG A 711 -34.45 -1.89 -27.98
CA ARG A 711 -33.37 -2.58 -28.71
C ARG A 711 -33.24 -4.03 -28.28
N GLN A 712 -32.65 -4.85 -29.16
CA GLN A 712 -32.25 -6.19 -28.81
C GLN A 712 -31.19 -6.16 -27.71
N ILE A 713 -31.47 -6.81 -26.59
CA ILE A 713 -30.54 -6.92 -25.47
C ILE A 713 -29.98 -8.35 -25.34
N ARG A 714 -28.74 -8.44 -24.87
CA ARG A 714 -28.11 -9.65 -24.36
C ARG A 714 -27.99 -9.55 -22.86
N PHE A 715 -28.71 -10.44 -22.19
CA PHE A 715 -28.73 -10.48 -20.75
C PHE A 715 -27.55 -11.30 -20.21
N VAL A 716 -26.84 -10.75 -19.22
CA VAL A 716 -25.69 -11.39 -18.59
C VAL A 716 -25.88 -11.39 -17.08
N ARG A 717 -26.05 -12.60 -16.52
CA ARG A 717 -26.05 -12.79 -15.07
C ARG A 717 -24.63 -12.87 -14.55
N THR A 718 -24.35 -12.07 -13.55
CA THR A 718 -23.04 -12.00 -12.92
C THR A 718 -23.17 -12.44 -11.47
N SER A 719 -22.33 -13.38 -11.07
CA SER A 719 -22.26 -13.89 -9.69
C SER A 719 -21.03 -13.41 -8.95
N HIS A 720 -20.27 -12.47 -9.54
CA HIS A 720 -19.11 -11.93 -8.87
C HIS A 720 -19.50 -11.41 -7.49
N LEU A 721 -18.93 -12.06 -6.48
CA LEU A 721 -18.79 -11.48 -5.16
C LEU A 721 -18.28 -10.06 -5.39
N ARG A 722 -18.97 -9.07 -4.83
CA ARG A 722 -18.35 -7.76 -4.58
C ARG A 722 -17.03 -8.13 -3.92
N VAL A 723 -15.90 -8.01 -4.61
CA VAL A 723 -14.59 -8.35 -4.05
C VAL A 723 -14.53 -7.56 -2.75
N LEU A 724 -14.62 -8.30 -1.63
CA LEU A 724 -14.44 -7.90 -0.24
C LEU A 724 -14.80 -6.43 0.06
N GLN A 725 -15.95 -6.20 0.69
CA GLN A 725 -16.37 -4.94 1.32
C GLN A 725 -16.17 -3.68 0.47
N ALA A 726 -17.27 -3.16 -0.09
CA ALA A 726 -17.45 -1.77 -0.53
C ALA A 726 -16.17 -0.91 -0.52
N LEU A 727 -15.28 -1.12 -1.50
CA LEU A 727 -14.19 -0.18 -1.70
C LEU A 727 -14.84 1.17 -1.96
N ASP A 728 -14.49 2.15 -1.13
CA ASP A 728 -15.05 3.48 -1.23
C ASP A 728 -14.74 4.01 -2.64
N LYS A 729 -15.77 4.20 -3.46
CA LYS A 729 -15.63 4.77 -4.80
C LYS A 729 -14.94 6.14 -4.73
N LYS A 730 -15.05 6.87 -3.62
CA LYS A 730 -14.28 8.09 -3.37
C LYS A 730 -12.79 7.82 -3.34
N LEU A 731 -12.37 6.75 -2.69
CA LEU A 731 -10.96 6.38 -2.63
C LEU A 731 -10.40 6.01 -4.00
N LEU A 732 -11.11 5.21 -4.80
CA LEU A 732 -10.68 4.87 -6.18
C LEU A 732 -10.54 6.13 -7.07
N ARG A 733 -11.45 7.10 -6.92
CA ARG A 733 -11.35 8.41 -7.58
C ARG A 733 -10.13 9.19 -7.10
N SER A 734 -9.90 9.25 -5.79
CA SER A 734 -8.72 9.88 -5.20
C SER A 734 -7.42 9.29 -5.74
N HIS A 735 -7.34 7.96 -5.88
CA HIS A 735 -6.19 7.29 -6.48
C HIS A 735 -5.98 7.67 -7.93
N SER A 736 -7.06 7.70 -8.72
CA SER A 736 -7.02 8.11 -10.12
C SER A 736 -6.43 9.52 -10.27
N ILE A 737 -6.89 10.46 -9.44
CA ILE A 737 -6.39 11.83 -9.41
C ILE A 737 -4.91 11.89 -8.97
N CYS A 738 -4.55 11.17 -7.91
CA CYS A 738 -3.16 11.09 -7.43
C CYS A 738 -2.21 10.54 -8.49
N ASN A 739 -2.60 9.46 -9.18
CA ASN A 739 -1.80 8.82 -10.23
C ASN A 739 -1.56 9.77 -11.40
N TYR A 740 -2.56 10.56 -11.79
CA TYR A 740 -2.42 11.56 -12.84
C TYR A 740 -1.41 12.65 -12.48
N PHE A 741 -1.51 13.26 -11.29
CA PHE A 741 -0.57 14.31 -10.88
C PHE A 741 0.85 13.79 -10.58
N ALA A 742 0.98 12.53 -10.16
CA ALA A 742 2.27 11.90 -9.90
C ALA A 742 2.95 11.31 -11.15
N HIS A 743 2.30 11.34 -12.32
CA HIS A 743 2.72 10.58 -13.52
C HIS A 743 4.18 10.85 -13.94
N ASN A 744 4.64 12.09 -13.81
CA ASN A 744 5.98 12.53 -14.23
C ASN A 744 7.03 12.51 -13.11
N TYR A 745 6.69 12.03 -11.91
CA TYR A 745 7.54 12.13 -10.73
C TYR A 745 7.94 10.75 -10.23
N LYS A 746 9.11 10.68 -9.57
CA LYS A 746 9.59 9.50 -8.82
C LYS A 746 9.33 9.58 -7.32
N GLU A 747 9.23 10.80 -6.77
CA GLU A 747 8.85 11.07 -5.37
C GLU A 747 7.85 12.23 -5.24
N TRP A 748 6.89 12.18 -4.30
CA TRP A 748 5.88 13.24 -4.12
C TRP A 748 6.55 14.55 -3.72
N VAL A 749 7.68 14.47 -3.02
CA VAL A 749 8.56 15.61 -2.72
C VAL A 749 8.98 16.32 -4.01
N ASN A 750 9.31 15.57 -5.07
CA ASN A 750 9.68 16.14 -6.37
C ASN A 750 8.49 16.80 -7.07
N PHE A 751 7.28 16.26 -6.92
CA PHE A 751 6.06 16.91 -7.42
C PHE A 751 5.83 18.29 -6.80
N PHE A 752 6.03 18.42 -5.49
CA PHE A 752 5.86 19.70 -4.79
C PHE A 752 7.01 20.68 -5.00
N ASN A 753 8.24 20.17 -5.15
CA ASN A 753 9.41 21.00 -5.43
C ASN A 753 9.52 21.41 -6.90
N ALA A 754 8.77 20.77 -7.80
CA ALA A 754 8.73 21.16 -9.20
C ALA A 754 8.17 22.59 -9.36
N PRO A 755 8.69 23.37 -10.32
CA PRO A 755 8.16 24.69 -10.63
C PRO A 755 6.70 24.60 -11.09
N THR A 756 5.92 25.64 -10.76
CA THR A 756 4.53 25.75 -11.24
C THR A 756 4.51 26.26 -12.68
N SER A 757 3.56 25.76 -13.47
CA SER A 757 3.26 26.29 -14.80
C SER A 757 2.48 27.59 -14.66
N LYS A 758 2.78 28.60 -15.48
CA LYS A 758 2.12 29.90 -15.44
C LYS A 758 1.16 30.04 -16.62
N LEU A 759 -0.09 30.44 -16.36
CA LEU A 759 -1.04 30.86 -17.40
C LEU A 759 -1.46 32.31 -17.16
N GLN A 760 -1.51 33.09 -18.24
CA GLN A 760 -2.04 34.46 -18.20
C GLN A 760 -3.55 34.40 -18.19
N TRP A 761 -4.21 34.83 -17.11
CA TRP A 761 -5.66 34.61 -16.99
C TRP A 761 -6.48 35.42 -17.98
N LYS A 762 -5.94 36.54 -18.50
CA LYS A 762 -6.59 37.32 -19.56
C LYS A 762 -6.70 36.55 -20.89
N LYS A 763 -5.83 35.55 -21.09
CA LYS A 763 -5.85 34.68 -22.26
C LYS A 763 -6.78 33.48 -22.08
N CYS A 764 -7.46 33.37 -20.93
CA CYS A 764 -8.30 32.24 -20.60
C CYS A 764 -9.74 32.68 -20.33
N PHE A 765 -10.70 31.96 -20.90
CA PHE A 765 -12.06 31.94 -20.36
C PHE A 765 -12.07 31.15 -19.06
N ILE A 766 -12.86 31.60 -18.08
CA ILE A 766 -13.05 30.85 -16.83
C ILE A 766 -14.54 30.61 -16.62
N ALA A 767 -14.92 29.35 -16.43
CA ALA A 767 -16.31 28.96 -16.16
C ALA A 767 -16.40 28.06 -14.92
N VAL A 768 -17.52 28.17 -14.20
CA VAL A 768 -17.86 27.28 -13.08
C VAL A 768 -18.92 26.31 -13.57
N ALA A 769 -18.63 25.01 -13.53
CA ALA A 769 -19.50 24.01 -14.14
C ALA A 769 -20.77 23.75 -13.32
N HIS A 770 -20.69 23.85 -11.98
CA HIS A 770 -21.68 23.30 -11.06
C HIS A 770 -22.62 24.35 -10.42
N ALA A 771 -22.42 25.64 -10.72
CA ALA A 771 -23.22 26.72 -10.14
C ALA A 771 -23.16 27.99 -11.00
N ASP A 772 -24.24 28.76 -10.99
CA ASP A 772 -24.22 30.15 -11.45
C ASP A 772 -23.57 31.02 -10.36
N VAL A 773 -22.54 31.76 -10.75
CA VAL A 773 -21.74 32.55 -9.81
C VAL A 773 -21.67 33.99 -10.29
N ASP A 774 -21.92 34.91 -9.37
CA ASP A 774 -21.63 36.32 -9.58
C ASP A 774 -20.14 36.50 -9.91
N GLY A 775 -19.87 37.18 -11.03
CA GLY A 775 -18.53 37.40 -11.58
C GLY A 775 -17.52 37.95 -10.56
N LYS A 776 -17.98 38.65 -9.52
CA LYS A 776 -17.10 39.14 -8.44
C LYS A 776 -16.38 38.06 -7.64
N PHE A 777 -16.89 36.83 -7.67
CA PHE A 777 -16.31 35.70 -6.95
C PHE A 777 -15.51 34.74 -7.84
N ILE A 778 -15.43 34.98 -9.15
CA ILE A 778 -14.82 34.02 -10.09
C ILE A 778 -13.36 33.68 -9.74
N MET A 779 -12.57 34.69 -9.39
CA MET A 779 -11.16 34.51 -9.01
C MET A 779 -11.01 33.84 -7.64
N CYS A 780 -11.95 34.09 -6.72
CA CYS A 780 -12.00 33.41 -5.42
C CYS A 780 -12.33 31.93 -5.61
N LEU A 781 -13.28 31.61 -6.48
CA LEU A 781 -13.65 30.24 -6.79
C LEU A 781 -12.56 29.50 -7.56
N LEU A 782 -11.88 30.14 -8.50
CA LEU A 782 -10.72 29.56 -9.17
C LEU A 782 -9.67 29.10 -8.15
N LYS A 783 -9.38 29.93 -7.14
CA LYS A 783 -8.44 29.61 -6.06
C LYS A 783 -8.98 28.57 -5.07
N ALA A 784 -10.29 28.57 -4.81
CA ALA A 784 -10.94 27.61 -3.93
C ALA A 784 -11.19 26.25 -4.60
N SER A 785 -11.21 26.21 -5.93
CA SER A 785 -11.38 25.02 -6.74
C SER A 785 -10.22 24.06 -6.46
N GLY A 786 -10.55 22.83 -6.09
CA GLY A 786 -9.53 21.82 -5.83
C GLY A 786 -8.79 21.43 -7.11
N VAL A 787 -9.51 20.81 -8.03
CA VAL A 787 -9.02 20.38 -9.34
C VAL A 787 -9.81 21.08 -10.44
N VAL A 788 -9.10 21.68 -11.38
CA VAL A 788 -9.69 22.40 -12.53
C VAL A 788 -9.42 21.66 -13.84
N GLY A 789 -10.36 21.75 -14.78
CA GLY A 789 -10.18 21.32 -16.16
C GLY A 789 -9.40 22.38 -16.93
N LEU A 790 -8.33 21.97 -17.60
CA LEU A 790 -7.53 22.78 -18.50
C LEU A 790 -7.93 22.41 -19.93
N CYS A 791 -8.60 23.34 -20.60
CA CYS A 791 -9.30 23.08 -21.83
C CYS A 791 -8.88 24.04 -22.95
N HIS A 792 -9.19 23.63 -24.18
CA HIS A 792 -9.03 24.41 -25.39
C HIS A 792 -10.38 24.59 -26.08
N LEU A 793 -10.72 25.83 -26.42
CA LEU A 793 -11.87 26.18 -27.23
C LEU A 793 -11.35 26.68 -28.58
N ASN A 794 -11.68 25.97 -29.67
CA ASN A 794 -11.29 26.35 -31.03
C ASN A 794 -12.07 27.61 -31.49
N ASP A 795 -11.43 28.45 -32.31
CA ASP A 795 -11.96 29.71 -32.83
C ASP A 795 -13.27 29.58 -33.65
N HIS A 796 -13.56 28.39 -34.18
CA HIS A 796 -14.75 28.12 -35.02
C HIS A 796 -16.09 27.99 -34.27
N ASN A 797 -16.12 28.19 -32.94
CA ASN A 797 -17.33 28.11 -32.10
C ASN A 797 -17.76 29.46 -31.49
N ALA A 798 -17.20 30.58 -31.95
CA ALA A 798 -17.59 31.91 -31.52
C ALA A 798 -18.23 32.68 -32.69
N GLU A 799 -19.55 32.55 -32.86
CA GLU A 799 -20.32 33.59 -33.53
C GLU A 799 -20.26 34.83 -32.62
N ASP A 800 -19.36 35.77 -32.95
CA ASP A 800 -19.10 37.03 -32.23
C ASP A 800 -18.60 36.88 -30.77
N PRO A 801 -17.27 36.87 -30.52
CA PRO A 801 -16.75 37.01 -29.17
C PRO A 801 -16.91 38.49 -28.76
N CYS A 802 -18.10 38.85 -28.31
CA CYS A 802 -18.25 40.08 -27.55
C CYS A 802 -17.42 39.87 -26.27
N GLU A 803 -16.25 40.51 -26.16
CA GLU A 803 -15.31 40.42 -25.03
C GLU A 803 -15.96 41.02 -23.77
N GLN A 804 -16.96 40.34 -23.24
CA GLN A 804 -17.55 40.62 -21.95
C GLN A 804 -16.62 40.02 -20.91
N HIS A 805 -15.97 40.89 -20.16
CA HIS A 805 -15.18 40.50 -19.00
C HIS A 805 -16.07 40.46 -17.76
N TYR A 806 -15.73 39.61 -16.80
CA TYR A 806 -16.42 39.58 -15.53
C TYR A 806 -16.44 40.99 -14.91
N CYS A 807 -17.60 41.40 -14.40
CA CYS A 807 -17.83 42.72 -13.81
C CYS A 807 -17.53 43.91 -14.75
N ASN A 808 -17.50 43.70 -16.07
CA ASN A 808 -17.11 44.69 -17.08
C ASN A 808 -15.72 45.31 -16.81
N ASP A 809 -14.82 44.54 -16.20
CA ASP A 809 -13.45 44.95 -15.92
C ASP A 809 -12.49 44.18 -16.83
N ALA A 810 -11.89 44.85 -17.81
CA ALA A 810 -10.94 44.26 -18.76
C ALA A 810 -9.66 43.70 -18.08
N SER A 811 -9.44 43.96 -16.79
CA SER A 811 -8.37 43.31 -16.02
C SER A 811 -8.71 41.88 -15.58
N LEU A 812 -10.00 41.51 -15.59
CA LEU A 812 -10.50 40.18 -15.23
C LEU A 812 -10.57 39.26 -16.46
N PRO A 813 -10.67 37.93 -16.24
CA PRO A 813 -10.84 36.96 -17.33
C PRO A 813 -12.12 37.22 -18.15
N ALA A 814 -12.10 36.80 -19.41
CA ALA A 814 -13.27 36.84 -20.27
C ALA A 814 -14.34 35.84 -19.79
N VAL A 815 -15.61 36.22 -19.92
CA VAL A 815 -16.75 35.34 -19.66
C VAL A 815 -16.82 34.31 -20.77
N ALA A 816 -16.99 33.03 -20.40
CA ALA A 816 -17.15 31.97 -21.36
C ALA A 816 -18.39 32.21 -22.26
N PRO A 817 -18.29 32.03 -23.59
CA PRO A 817 -19.44 32.11 -24.47
C PRO A 817 -20.54 31.13 -24.05
N ARG A 818 -21.81 31.54 -24.19
CA ARG A 818 -22.93 30.65 -23.90
C ARG A 818 -22.89 29.43 -24.83
N GLY A 819 -23.03 28.24 -24.26
CA GLY A 819 -22.98 26.99 -25.02
C GLY A 819 -21.58 26.57 -25.46
N ALA A 820 -20.51 27.22 -24.98
CA ALA A 820 -19.14 26.79 -25.26
C ALA A 820 -18.90 25.36 -24.76
N VAL A 821 -18.32 24.52 -25.63
CA VAL A 821 -17.98 23.13 -25.33
C VAL A 821 -16.47 22.95 -25.52
N PRO A 822 -15.65 23.33 -24.52
CA PRO A 822 -14.20 23.30 -24.67
C PRO A 822 -13.66 21.88 -24.50
N LEU A 823 -12.67 21.51 -25.33
CA LEU A 823 -11.99 20.22 -25.28
C LEU A 823 -11.04 20.16 -24.08
N CYS A 824 -11.19 19.16 -23.22
CA CYS A 824 -10.31 18.97 -22.07
C CYS A 824 -8.97 18.40 -22.52
N LEU A 825 -7.88 19.14 -22.28
CA LEU A 825 -6.52 18.67 -22.52
C LEU A 825 -5.98 17.90 -21.31
N GLY A 826 -6.42 18.27 -20.11
CA GLY A 826 -6.14 17.58 -18.86
C GLY A 826 -6.61 18.38 -17.66
N LEU A 827 -6.18 17.98 -16.46
CA LEU A 827 -6.50 18.67 -15.21
C LEU A 827 -5.30 19.40 -14.62
N GLY A 828 -5.57 20.38 -13.77
CA GLY A 828 -4.59 21.15 -13.00
C GLY A 828 -5.01 21.37 -11.55
N ILE A 829 -4.02 21.56 -10.67
CA ILE A 829 -4.23 22.08 -9.31
C ILE A 829 -3.77 23.54 -9.29
N VAL A 830 -4.68 24.44 -8.94
CA VAL A 830 -4.36 25.86 -8.72
C VAL A 830 -3.57 25.99 -7.43
N SER A 831 -2.28 26.34 -7.55
CA SER A 831 -1.39 26.52 -6.40
C SER A 831 -1.55 27.90 -5.79
N TYR A 832 -1.50 28.94 -6.64
CA TYR A 832 -1.83 30.31 -6.27
C TYR A 832 -2.18 31.13 -7.52
N VAL A 833 -2.69 32.34 -7.27
CA VAL A 833 -3.11 33.32 -8.26
C VAL A 833 -2.37 34.60 -7.93
N ASP A 834 -1.59 35.11 -8.87
CA ASP A 834 -0.78 36.33 -8.73
C ASP A 834 -1.53 37.52 -9.34
N THR A 835 -1.98 38.44 -8.50
CA THR A 835 -2.76 39.62 -8.91
C THR A 835 -1.95 40.73 -9.53
N ASP A 836 -0.66 40.76 -9.26
CA ASP A 836 0.22 41.80 -9.77
C ASP A 836 0.64 41.44 -11.20
N ASP A 837 1.05 40.18 -11.40
CA ASP A 837 1.46 39.65 -12.71
C ASP A 837 0.31 39.10 -13.57
N GLN A 838 -0.90 39.03 -13.02
CA GLN A 838 -2.11 38.50 -13.67
C GLN A 838 -1.96 37.04 -14.15
N THR A 839 -1.27 36.23 -13.34
CA THR A 839 -0.96 34.83 -13.65
C THR A 839 -1.63 33.83 -12.71
N ILE A 840 -2.05 32.70 -13.28
CA ILE A 840 -2.50 31.51 -12.56
C ILE A 840 -1.34 30.52 -12.52
N HIS A 841 -0.95 30.11 -11.31
CA HIS A 841 0.12 29.15 -11.10
C HIS A 841 -0.47 27.77 -10.86
N LEU A 842 -0.17 26.85 -11.78
CA LEU A 842 -0.75 25.52 -11.85
C LEU A 842 0.30 24.43 -11.62
N ARG A 843 -0.13 23.34 -10.99
CA ARG A 843 0.57 22.06 -11.05
C ARG A 843 -0.22 21.13 -11.95
N THR A 844 0.41 20.65 -13.01
CA THR A 844 -0.22 19.77 -13.99
C THR A 844 0.83 18.90 -14.67
N PRO A 845 0.49 17.66 -15.06
CA PRO A 845 1.37 16.82 -15.86
C PRO A 845 1.35 17.16 -17.36
N LEU A 846 0.55 18.15 -17.80
CA LEU A 846 0.54 18.60 -19.20
C LEU A 846 1.91 19.09 -19.65
N SER A 847 2.28 18.79 -20.90
CA SER A 847 3.48 19.34 -21.50
C SER A 847 3.35 20.84 -21.77
N SER A 848 4.47 21.53 -21.96
CA SER A 848 4.46 22.95 -22.36
C SER A 848 3.65 23.19 -23.64
N GLU A 849 3.78 22.30 -24.64
CA GLU A 849 3.00 22.39 -25.88
C GLU A 849 1.48 22.26 -25.67
N GLN A 850 1.06 21.42 -24.72
CA GLN A 850 -0.36 21.30 -24.37
C GLN A 850 -0.85 22.52 -23.58
N LEU A 851 -0.01 23.03 -22.66
CA LEU A 851 -0.31 24.23 -21.87
C LEU A 851 -0.46 25.48 -22.74
N ASP A 852 0.35 25.62 -23.78
CA ASP A 852 0.26 26.75 -24.72
C ASP A 852 -1.07 26.80 -25.48
N LYS A 853 -1.76 25.66 -25.61
CA LYS A 853 -3.09 25.56 -26.21
C LYS A 853 -4.22 25.89 -25.23
N VAL A 854 -3.96 25.92 -23.92
CA VAL A 854 -5.00 26.16 -22.91
C VAL A 854 -5.46 27.61 -23.00
N ASN A 855 -6.72 27.80 -23.39
CA ASN A 855 -7.40 29.09 -23.42
C ASN A 855 -8.74 29.06 -22.64
N PHE A 856 -9.04 27.97 -21.94
CA PHE A 856 -10.28 27.81 -21.19
C PHE A 856 -10.04 27.01 -19.91
N ILE A 857 -10.50 27.51 -18.77
CA ILE A 857 -10.43 26.84 -17.47
C ILE A 857 -11.85 26.56 -16.96
N VAL A 858 -12.10 25.31 -16.61
CA VAL A 858 -13.38 24.86 -16.05
C VAL A 858 -13.21 24.48 -14.59
N CYS A 859 -13.90 25.19 -13.70
CA CYS A 859 -13.96 24.92 -12.26
C CYS A 859 -15.07 23.89 -11.94
N GLY A 860 -14.67 22.68 -11.57
CA GLY A 860 -15.58 21.61 -11.14
C GLY A 860 -15.70 21.49 -9.62
N GLU A 861 -16.41 20.45 -9.16
CA GLU A 861 -16.56 20.07 -7.74
C GLU A 861 -15.54 19.01 -7.29
N LEU A 862 -14.53 18.72 -8.12
CA LEU A 862 -13.52 17.73 -7.79
C LEU A 862 -12.56 18.26 -6.71
N GLU A 863 -12.56 17.60 -5.57
CA GLU A 863 -11.66 17.88 -4.46
C GLU A 863 -10.23 17.38 -4.73
N ILE A 864 -9.23 18.09 -4.20
CA ILE A 864 -7.86 17.58 -4.12
C ILE A 864 -7.86 16.42 -3.11
N PRO A 865 -7.39 15.22 -3.49
CA PRO A 865 -7.32 14.08 -2.58
C PRO A 865 -6.54 14.39 -1.29
N GLN A 866 -7.06 13.96 -0.14
CA GLN A 866 -6.39 14.12 1.17
C GLN A 866 -4.96 13.56 1.18
N GLN A 867 -4.72 12.51 0.39
CA GLN A 867 -3.42 11.88 0.22
C GLN A 867 -2.36 12.87 -0.30
N ILE A 868 -2.72 13.77 -1.21
CA ILE A 868 -1.80 14.80 -1.74
C ILE A 868 -1.43 15.78 -0.60
N PHE A 869 -2.39 16.17 0.24
CA PHE A 869 -2.11 17.02 1.41
C PHE A 869 -1.23 16.33 2.45
N ASN A 870 -1.48 15.05 2.74
CA ASN A 870 -0.66 14.29 3.70
C ASN A 870 0.80 14.22 3.26
N CYS A 871 1.08 14.11 1.95
CA CYS A 871 2.43 14.11 1.41
C CYS A 871 3.18 15.45 1.57
N GLN A 872 2.48 16.57 1.82
CA GLN A 872 3.12 17.89 2.05
C GLN A 872 3.69 18.04 3.44
N SER A 873 3.25 17.22 4.40
CA SER A 873 3.86 17.18 5.74
C SER A 873 5.35 16.79 5.72
N LEU A 874 5.82 16.25 4.59
CA LEU A 874 7.20 15.87 4.34
C LEU A 874 8.07 17.02 3.79
N LEU A 875 7.48 18.17 3.45
CA LEU A 875 8.18 19.32 2.87
C LEU A 875 8.72 20.26 3.96
N VAL A 876 9.99 20.64 3.81
CA VAL A 876 10.73 21.50 4.75
C VAL A 876 10.37 22.99 4.58
N SER A 877 10.02 23.43 3.37
CA SER A 877 9.69 24.83 3.06
C SER A 877 8.18 25.08 2.96
N ASP A 878 7.72 26.24 3.42
CA ASP A 878 6.28 26.60 3.35
C ASP A 878 5.84 27.02 1.93
N ASP A 879 6.74 27.52 1.09
CA ASP A 879 6.40 27.98 -0.27
C ASP A 879 6.08 26.83 -1.25
N SER A 880 6.43 25.59 -0.88
CA SER A 880 6.14 24.39 -1.67
C SER A 880 4.82 23.70 -1.30
N LYS A 881 4.16 24.12 -0.21
CA LYS A 881 2.92 23.49 0.31
C LYS A 881 1.67 24.03 -0.40
N LEU A 882 0.70 23.14 -0.72
CA LEU A 882 -0.66 23.57 -1.09
C LEU A 882 -1.36 24.04 0.19
N THR A 883 -1.32 25.34 0.47
CA THR A 883 -1.85 25.87 1.73
C THR A 883 -3.33 26.25 1.61
N ARG A 884 -4.22 25.57 2.35
CA ARG A 884 -5.58 26.08 2.60
C ARG A 884 -5.57 27.39 3.41
N LYS A 885 -4.55 27.64 4.24
CA LYS A 885 -4.46 28.83 5.13
C LYS A 885 -4.10 30.14 4.41
N ARG A 886 -3.32 30.14 3.33
CA ARG A 886 -3.09 31.34 2.48
C ARG A 886 -4.35 31.76 1.69
N ASN A 887 -5.44 30.98 1.76
CA ASN A 887 -6.73 31.35 1.18
C ASN A 887 -7.45 32.45 1.98
N VAL A 888 -7.21 32.56 3.29
CA VAL A 888 -7.94 33.53 4.14
C VAL A 888 -7.38 34.95 4.01
N GLN A 889 -6.06 35.09 3.95
CA GLN A 889 -5.41 36.40 3.85
C GLN A 889 -5.66 37.09 2.50
N PHE A 890 -5.58 36.32 1.41
CA PHE A 890 -5.92 36.78 0.06
C PHE A 890 -7.41 37.11 -0.09
N MET A 891 -8.31 36.36 0.55
CA MET A 891 -9.73 36.74 0.61
C MET A 891 -9.89 38.09 1.31
N ALA A 892 -9.14 38.35 2.39
CA ALA A 892 -9.14 39.65 3.04
C ALA A 892 -8.52 40.77 2.17
N ASP A 893 -7.50 40.47 1.36
CA ASP A 893 -6.81 41.43 0.49
C ASP A 893 -7.60 41.75 -0.79
N ILE A 894 -8.19 40.76 -1.46
CA ILE A 894 -9.17 40.98 -2.55
C ILE A 894 -10.35 41.77 -2.00
N TRP A 895 -10.89 41.38 -0.86
CA TRP A 895 -12.03 42.07 -0.27
C TRP A 895 -11.66 43.51 0.11
N ARG A 896 -10.44 43.77 0.62
CA ARG A 896 -9.92 45.13 0.84
C ARG A 896 -9.73 45.91 -0.48
N HIS A 897 -9.12 45.31 -1.50
CA HIS A 897 -8.88 45.94 -2.80
C HIS A 897 -10.20 46.28 -3.51
N TRP A 898 -11.20 45.40 -3.43
CA TRP A 898 -12.55 45.63 -3.95
C TRP A 898 -13.33 46.64 -3.12
N LYS A 899 -13.18 46.65 -1.79
CA LYS A 899 -13.77 47.66 -0.91
C LYS A 899 -13.17 49.06 -1.13
N ILE A 900 -11.91 49.12 -1.57
CA ILE A 900 -11.23 50.36 -1.99
C ILE A 900 -11.75 50.82 -3.36
N LYS A 901 -11.86 49.93 -4.35
CA LYS A 901 -12.42 50.26 -5.69
C LYS A 901 -13.92 50.61 -5.65
N THR A 902 -14.72 49.98 -4.79
CA THR A 902 -16.17 50.26 -4.64
C THR A 902 -16.48 51.50 -3.80
N LYS A 903 -15.53 52.01 -3.00
CA LYS A 903 -15.71 53.31 -2.30
C LYS A 903 -15.85 54.49 -3.27
N HIS A 904 -15.39 54.36 -4.52
CA HIS A 904 -15.58 55.38 -5.56
C HIS A 904 -16.80 55.15 -6.47
N LYS A 905 -17.59 54.09 -6.24
CA LYS A 905 -18.85 53.86 -6.95
C LYS A 905 -19.95 53.42 -5.97
N ARG A 906 -20.30 54.29 -5.03
CA ARG A 906 -21.60 54.26 -4.36
C ARG A 906 -22.53 55.26 -5.01
N ARG A 907 -23.14 54.84 -6.12
CA ARG A 907 -24.49 55.23 -6.50
C ARG A 907 -25.06 54.09 -7.35
N TYR A 908 -26.25 53.67 -6.95
CA TYR A 908 -27.12 52.64 -7.52
C TYR A 908 -26.91 51.21 -6.99
N ALA A 909 -27.91 50.83 -6.19
CA ALA A 909 -28.22 49.51 -5.69
C ALA A 909 -28.82 48.63 -6.79
N TYR A 910 -28.62 47.31 -6.70
CA TYR A 910 -29.66 46.28 -6.51
C TYR A 910 -28.98 44.94 -6.24
#